data_AF-A0A497BMR4-F1
#
_entry.id   AF-A0A497BMR4-F1
#
_cell.length_a   1.000
_cell.length_b   1.000
_cell.length_c   1.000
_cell.angle_alpha   90.00
_cell.angle_beta   90.00
_cell.angle_gamma   90.00
#
_symmetry.space_group_name_H-M   'P 1'
#
loop_
_entity.id
_entity.type
_entity.pdbx_description
1 polymer ?
#
loop_
_entity_poly.entity_id
_entity_poly.type
_entity_poly.pdbx_seq_one_letter_code
_entity_poly.pdbx_strand_id
1 'polypeptide(L)'
;GQWEYVAVGLVLFALAGLAGYRFSDRVALRVDGWINPWSEAADRSFQIVQSLLAFGAGGVFGQGLGLGSPTYIPAVHTDFVFAAIGEEFGLVGTLVVVALYGILMLRGFRIAVRATRPFERFLAAGLTAGLVIQAWVIMAGNAKLAPIAGVTLPFVSYGGSSILTSFIALGLLIRASSAQVQTQRMPLNQLGDQPLIHLASVLTAALVLLAATCGYWAVVSAKPLSARDDNPRRVLYEQRIIRGRILDRDGAVLADVETADDGAISRRYPIPEAAPAIGYASLRYGTGGIEAACDAELRGEAGRSVWQVAGDDLLHRLPQGHDVQLTLDASLQAQAQQALANQAGAIVLLDATSGEIMALASSPTFDPEQLDETWGELSQDPTAPLVNRATHGLYQPGAAIQTIVLAEALDEGIANLAAPATNATATLSVDGTLLGCSATLSEAHTLADAYAAACPAPLADLGEQLGAAGLEKAIERWALTITPPPLEIPTAAADWTTETLTTAIALRAEAIGQGQLTVSPLQMALVAGTLANRGEMPAPRLVLRLEDAEGNWHKSPSAGEPRPVIAPGDARRLLEAWQRYGDNVAAHWGVAVAGEGQPPHVWFLGVAPADAPRYAVAVILEHPANSESAIGIGTALLRAALVP
;
A
#
# COMPACT_ATOMS: atom_id res chain seq x y z
N GLY A 1 56.49 0.54 -35.51
CA GLY A 1 56.03 -0.32 -34.39
C GLY A 1 54.95 -1.25 -34.90
N GLN A 2 54.80 -2.43 -34.32
CA GLN A 2 53.87 -3.49 -34.75
C GLN A 2 52.37 -3.18 -34.49
N TRP A 3 51.97 -1.90 -34.44
CA TRP A 3 50.59 -1.48 -34.20
C TRP A 3 49.64 -1.98 -35.30
N GLU A 4 50.16 -2.21 -36.50
CA GLU A 4 49.46 -2.81 -37.63
C GLU A 4 48.88 -4.18 -37.29
N TYR A 5 49.60 -5.03 -36.52
CA TYR A 5 49.07 -6.34 -36.12
C TYR A 5 47.92 -6.23 -35.13
N VAL A 6 47.96 -5.24 -34.23
CA VAL A 6 46.86 -4.96 -33.29
C VAL A 6 45.65 -4.42 -34.05
N ALA A 7 45.86 -3.48 -34.97
CA ALA A 7 44.81 -2.92 -35.80
C ALA A 7 44.15 -4.01 -36.68
N VAL A 8 44.95 -4.85 -37.35
CA VAL A 8 44.45 -5.98 -38.15
C VAL A 8 43.70 -6.97 -37.26
N GLY A 9 44.22 -7.30 -36.08
CA GLY A 9 43.54 -8.17 -35.13
C GLY A 9 42.17 -7.64 -34.69
N LEU A 10 42.07 -6.34 -34.41
CA LEU A 10 40.80 -5.68 -34.06
C LEU A 10 39.83 -5.67 -35.24
N VAL A 11 40.30 -5.40 -36.46
CA VAL A 11 39.47 -5.45 -37.67
C VAL A 11 38.95 -6.86 -37.91
N LEU A 12 39.80 -7.88 -37.80
CA LEU A 12 39.39 -9.28 -37.95
C LEU A 12 38.41 -9.70 -36.85
N PHE A 13 38.62 -9.26 -35.62
CA PHE A 13 37.69 -9.50 -34.52
C PHE A 13 36.32 -8.86 -34.78
N ALA A 14 36.28 -7.61 -35.25
CA ALA A 14 35.04 -6.92 -35.59
C ALA A 14 34.31 -7.60 -36.76
N LEU A 15 35.02 -8.00 -37.81
CA LEU A 15 34.45 -8.75 -38.94
C LEU A 15 33.91 -10.12 -38.49
N ALA A 16 34.65 -10.84 -37.64
CA ALA A 16 34.20 -12.10 -37.08
C ALA A 16 32.97 -11.93 -36.17
N GLY A 17 32.93 -10.87 -35.37
CA GLY A 17 31.77 -10.51 -34.54
C GLY A 17 30.54 -10.20 -35.38
N LEU A 18 30.68 -9.41 -36.46
CA LEU A 18 29.60 -9.08 -37.39
C LEU A 18 29.10 -10.32 -38.14
N ALA A 19 30.02 -11.17 -38.60
CA ALA A 19 29.67 -12.44 -39.22
C ALA A 19 28.95 -13.36 -38.23
N GLY A 20 29.45 -13.46 -36.99
CA GLY A 20 28.80 -14.21 -35.91
C GLY A 20 27.38 -13.72 -35.66
N TYR A 21 27.19 -12.40 -35.54
CA TYR A 21 25.87 -11.78 -35.40
C TYR A 21 24.95 -12.09 -36.58
N ARG A 22 25.45 -12.06 -37.82
CA ARG A 22 24.61 -12.26 -39.01
C ARG A 22 24.24 -13.72 -39.27
N PHE A 23 25.13 -14.65 -38.91
CA PHE A 23 25.04 -16.06 -39.29
C PHE A 23 24.78 -17.02 -38.12
N SER A 24 24.87 -16.57 -36.87
CA SER A 24 24.59 -17.39 -35.69
C SER A 24 23.49 -16.78 -34.85
N ASP A 25 22.33 -17.42 -34.82
CA ASP A 25 21.20 -17.01 -33.99
C ASP A 25 21.59 -16.89 -32.51
N ARG A 26 22.49 -17.76 -32.03
CA ARG A 26 22.99 -17.71 -30.64
C ARG A 26 23.78 -16.44 -30.34
N VAL A 27 24.59 -15.96 -31.28
CA VAL A 27 25.39 -14.74 -31.11
C VAL A 27 24.50 -13.52 -31.27
N ALA A 28 23.59 -13.52 -32.25
CA ALA A 28 22.58 -12.48 -32.44
C ALA A 28 21.78 -12.26 -31.16
N LEU A 29 21.20 -13.33 -30.60
CA LEU A 29 20.42 -13.27 -29.35
C LEU A 29 21.20 -12.67 -28.17
N ARG A 30 22.48 -13.00 -28.02
CA ARG A 30 23.33 -12.47 -26.94
C ARG A 30 23.69 -11.00 -27.13
N VAL A 31 23.84 -10.56 -28.37
CA VAL A 31 24.10 -9.15 -28.72
C VAL A 31 22.82 -8.33 -28.56
N ASP A 32 21.69 -8.83 -29.06
CA ASP A 32 20.39 -8.17 -28.97
C ASP A 32 19.95 -8.01 -27.51
N GLY A 33 20.05 -9.08 -26.72
CA GLY A 33 19.77 -9.04 -25.29
C GLY A 33 20.75 -8.17 -24.49
N TRP A 34 21.97 -7.93 -24.99
CA TRP A 34 22.90 -6.98 -24.38
C TRP A 34 22.52 -5.53 -24.67
N ILE A 35 22.14 -5.22 -25.92
CA ILE A 35 21.77 -3.88 -26.36
C ILE A 35 20.44 -3.47 -25.71
N ASN A 36 19.39 -4.28 -25.87
CA ASN A 36 18.05 -4.01 -25.36
C ASN A 36 17.46 -5.22 -24.61
N PRO A 37 17.92 -5.49 -23.37
CA PRO A 37 17.42 -6.62 -22.59
C PRO A 37 15.94 -6.51 -22.21
N TRP A 38 15.41 -5.28 -22.16
CA TRP A 38 14.10 -5.01 -21.56
C TRP A 38 12.93 -5.34 -22.50
N SER A 39 13.12 -5.32 -23.82
CA SER A 39 12.06 -5.65 -24.78
C SER A 39 11.67 -7.13 -24.76
N GLU A 40 12.58 -8.01 -24.34
CA GLU A 40 12.37 -9.46 -24.25
C GLU A 40 12.75 -9.99 -22.85
N ALA A 41 12.39 -9.22 -21.82
CA ALA A 41 12.78 -9.47 -20.42
C ALA A 41 12.26 -10.81 -19.87
N ALA A 42 11.09 -11.26 -20.31
CA ALA A 42 10.48 -12.52 -19.87
C ALA A 42 11.02 -13.76 -20.60
N ASP A 43 11.66 -13.59 -21.75
CA ASP A 43 12.07 -14.69 -22.64
C ASP A 43 13.59 -14.73 -22.82
N ARG A 44 14.09 -14.16 -23.92
CA ARG A 44 15.48 -14.35 -24.38
C ARG A 44 16.50 -13.57 -23.55
N SER A 45 16.09 -12.49 -22.90
CA SER A 45 16.96 -11.64 -22.07
C SER A 45 16.76 -11.86 -20.56
N PHE A 46 16.02 -12.90 -20.18
CA PHE A 46 15.67 -13.15 -18.78
C PHE A 46 16.88 -13.21 -17.84
N GLN A 47 17.93 -13.97 -18.20
CA GLN A 47 19.12 -14.11 -17.37
C GLN A 47 19.84 -12.78 -17.11
N ILE A 48 19.99 -11.93 -18.14
CA ILE A 48 20.65 -10.62 -17.97
C ILE A 48 19.78 -9.66 -17.18
N VAL A 49 18.47 -9.65 -17.40
CA VAL A 49 17.53 -8.82 -16.63
C VAL A 49 17.58 -9.22 -15.16
N GLN A 50 17.48 -10.51 -14.84
CA GLN A 50 17.56 -11.00 -13.46
C GLN A 50 18.93 -10.73 -12.81
N SER A 51 20.02 -10.72 -13.58
CA SER A 51 21.35 -10.31 -13.13
C SER A 51 21.39 -8.82 -12.74
N LEU A 52 20.77 -7.94 -13.53
CA LEU A 52 20.71 -6.51 -13.22
C LEU A 52 19.82 -6.23 -12.01
N LEU A 53 18.67 -6.92 -11.92
CA LEU A 53 17.80 -6.86 -10.75
C LEU A 53 18.51 -7.34 -9.48
N ALA A 54 19.35 -8.38 -9.58
CA ALA A 54 20.21 -8.86 -8.50
C ALA A 54 21.17 -7.78 -7.99
N PHE A 55 21.89 -7.10 -8.89
CA PHE A 55 22.77 -5.98 -8.49
C PHE A 55 21.99 -4.82 -7.86
N GLY A 56 20.80 -4.50 -8.40
CA GLY A 56 19.93 -3.45 -7.85
C GLY A 56 19.41 -3.80 -6.46
N ALA A 57 18.96 -5.04 -6.25
CA ALA A 57 18.46 -5.53 -4.96
C ALA A 57 19.58 -5.61 -3.92
N GLY A 58 20.80 -6.02 -4.31
CA GLY A 58 21.93 -6.11 -3.38
C GLY A 58 22.41 -4.76 -2.86
N GLY A 59 22.18 -3.65 -3.57
CA GLY A 59 22.56 -2.34 -3.07
C GLY A 59 24.06 -2.23 -2.70
N VAL A 60 24.37 -1.48 -1.64
CA VAL A 60 25.76 -1.31 -1.18
C VAL A 60 26.24 -2.53 -0.39
N PHE A 61 25.45 -3.04 0.55
CA PHE A 61 25.87 -4.03 1.54
C PHE A 61 25.42 -5.47 1.24
N GLY A 62 24.48 -5.65 0.33
CA GLY A 62 23.87 -6.94 0.03
C GLY A 62 22.54 -7.12 0.74
N GLN A 63 21.80 -8.14 0.32
CA GLN A 63 20.61 -8.63 1.00
C GLN A 63 20.97 -9.54 2.19
N GLY A 64 22.19 -10.08 2.21
CA GLY A 64 22.68 -11.03 3.21
C GLY A 64 22.79 -12.45 2.67
N LEU A 65 23.70 -13.22 3.26
CA LEU A 65 23.98 -14.59 2.85
C LEU A 65 22.75 -15.47 3.08
N GLY A 66 22.23 -16.09 2.01
CA GLY A 66 21.02 -16.91 2.07
C GLY A 66 19.72 -16.10 2.17
N LEU A 67 19.80 -14.77 2.23
CA LEU A 67 18.66 -13.85 2.18
C LEU A 67 18.47 -13.27 0.77
N GLY A 68 19.44 -13.40 -0.13
CA GLY A 68 19.19 -13.14 -1.55
C GLY A 68 18.27 -14.20 -2.17
N SER A 69 17.83 -13.94 -3.40
CA SER A 69 17.12 -14.91 -4.26
C SER A 69 17.89 -15.17 -5.57
N PRO A 70 19.21 -15.45 -5.53
CA PRO A 70 20.04 -15.56 -6.73
C PRO A 70 19.66 -16.73 -7.64
N THR A 71 18.95 -17.73 -7.10
CA THR A 71 18.46 -18.90 -7.85
C THR A 71 17.38 -18.56 -8.89
N TYR A 72 16.79 -17.36 -8.84
CA TYR A 72 15.94 -16.84 -9.91
C TYR A 72 16.69 -16.65 -11.22
N ILE A 73 18.02 -16.55 -11.19
CA ILE A 73 18.85 -16.56 -12.39
C ILE A 73 19.10 -18.04 -12.78
N PRO A 74 18.59 -18.52 -13.93
CA PRO A 74 18.83 -19.88 -14.38
C PRO A 74 20.33 -20.15 -14.52
N ALA A 75 20.79 -21.29 -14.00
CA ALA A 75 22.20 -21.69 -13.99
C ALA A 75 23.14 -20.67 -13.29
N VAL A 76 22.66 -19.99 -12.24
CA VAL A 76 23.43 -18.96 -11.52
C VAL A 76 24.84 -19.40 -11.10
N HIS A 77 25.02 -20.66 -10.74
CA HIS A 77 26.31 -21.22 -10.28
C HIS A 77 27.36 -21.37 -11.39
N THR A 78 27.00 -21.30 -12.67
CA THR A 78 27.94 -21.45 -13.80
C THR A 78 28.48 -20.11 -14.29
N ASP A 79 27.65 -19.22 -14.78
CA ASP A 79 28.03 -18.01 -15.51
C ASP A 79 27.56 -16.73 -14.82
N PHE A 80 26.59 -16.81 -13.91
CA PHE A 80 26.03 -15.64 -13.19
C PHE A 80 26.41 -15.56 -11.71
N VAL A 81 27.42 -16.31 -11.25
CA VAL A 81 27.79 -16.35 -9.83
C VAL A 81 28.21 -14.98 -9.30
N PHE A 82 28.75 -14.12 -10.16
CA PHE A 82 29.09 -12.74 -9.80
C PHE A 82 27.85 -11.88 -9.51
N ALA A 83 26.73 -12.12 -10.18
CA ALA A 83 25.46 -11.47 -9.89
C ALA A 83 24.88 -11.96 -8.55
N ALA A 84 25.01 -13.26 -8.24
CA ALA A 84 24.66 -13.79 -6.93
C ALA A 84 25.45 -13.15 -5.79
N ILE A 85 26.77 -12.97 -5.98
CA ILE A 85 27.61 -12.24 -5.03
C ILE A 85 27.16 -10.78 -4.91
N GLY A 86 26.77 -10.15 -6.03
CA GLY A 86 26.21 -8.80 -6.04
C GLY A 86 24.89 -8.69 -5.29
N GLU A 87 24.06 -9.72 -5.32
CA GLU A 87 22.79 -9.75 -4.59
C GLU A 87 22.99 -9.95 -3.08
N GLU A 88 23.78 -10.94 -2.69
CA GLU A 88 23.94 -11.31 -1.27
C GLU A 88 24.93 -10.42 -0.52
N PHE A 89 26.00 -9.97 -1.17
CA PHE A 89 27.07 -9.18 -0.55
C PHE A 89 27.18 -7.75 -1.11
N GLY A 90 26.29 -7.38 -2.04
CA GLY A 90 26.18 -6.03 -2.56
C GLY A 90 27.37 -5.56 -3.40
N LEU A 91 27.46 -4.24 -3.53
CA LEU A 91 28.61 -3.58 -4.13
C LEU A 91 29.91 -3.94 -3.40
N VAL A 92 29.90 -4.06 -2.08
CA VAL A 92 31.11 -4.42 -1.30
C VAL A 92 31.64 -5.79 -1.74
N GLY A 93 30.79 -6.80 -1.82
CA GLY A 93 31.19 -8.15 -2.25
C GLY A 93 31.75 -8.17 -3.68
N THR A 94 31.09 -7.48 -4.60
CA THR A 94 31.54 -7.43 -6.00
C THR A 94 32.87 -6.69 -6.15
N LEU A 95 33.09 -5.60 -5.40
CA LEU A 95 34.36 -4.89 -5.35
C LEU A 95 35.48 -5.74 -4.74
N VAL A 96 35.20 -6.54 -3.71
CA VAL A 96 36.16 -7.48 -3.14
C VAL A 96 36.61 -8.50 -4.19
N VAL A 97 35.67 -9.09 -4.94
CA VAL A 97 36.01 -10.03 -6.02
C VAL A 97 36.86 -9.36 -7.10
N VAL A 98 36.49 -8.16 -7.56
CA VAL A 98 37.27 -7.39 -8.54
C VAL A 98 38.67 -7.06 -8.00
N ALA A 99 38.79 -6.69 -6.73
CA ALA A 99 40.05 -6.41 -6.07
C ALA A 99 40.94 -7.66 -5.96
N LEU A 100 40.38 -8.84 -5.69
CA LEU A 100 41.12 -10.11 -5.65
C LEU A 100 41.74 -10.44 -7.02
N TYR A 101 41.01 -10.23 -8.12
CA TYR A 101 41.58 -10.35 -9.47
C TYR A 101 42.61 -9.26 -9.77
N GLY A 102 42.42 -8.03 -9.26
CA GLY A 102 43.42 -6.97 -9.32
C GLY A 102 44.73 -7.37 -8.62
N ILE A 103 44.65 -7.98 -7.43
CA ILE A 103 45.82 -8.51 -6.71
C ILE A 103 46.49 -9.64 -7.49
N LEU A 104 45.71 -10.58 -8.02
CA LEU A 104 46.23 -11.67 -8.86
C LEU A 104 46.97 -11.12 -10.08
N MET A 105 46.39 -10.13 -10.75
CA MET A 105 46.98 -9.43 -11.89
C MET A 105 48.31 -8.76 -11.52
N LEU A 106 48.33 -7.96 -10.44
CA LEU A 106 49.53 -7.27 -9.98
C LEU A 106 50.65 -8.26 -9.62
N ARG A 107 50.30 -9.36 -8.94
CA ARG A 107 51.27 -10.42 -8.58
C ARG A 107 51.77 -11.15 -9.83
N GLY A 108 50.89 -11.50 -10.76
CA GLY A 108 51.22 -12.20 -12.00
C GLY A 108 52.13 -11.39 -12.92
N PHE A 109 51.81 -10.12 -13.17
CA PHE A 109 52.68 -9.24 -13.96
C PHE A 109 54.00 -8.91 -13.25
N ARG A 110 54.01 -8.83 -11.91
CA ARG A 110 55.26 -8.71 -11.15
C ARG A 110 56.16 -9.94 -11.31
N ILE A 111 55.59 -11.15 -11.41
CA ILE A 111 56.35 -12.36 -11.75
C ILE A 111 56.93 -12.24 -13.16
N ALA A 112 56.12 -11.79 -14.14
CA ALA A 112 56.55 -11.62 -15.53
C ALA A 112 57.70 -10.61 -15.69
N VAL A 113 57.60 -9.43 -15.06
CA VAL A 113 58.65 -8.39 -15.10
C VAL A 113 59.95 -8.88 -14.46
N ARG A 114 59.86 -9.68 -13.40
CA ARG A 114 61.03 -10.22 -12.68
C ARG A 114 61.58 -11.51 -13.27
N ALA A 115 60.95 -12.09 -14.29
CA ALA A 115 61.38 -13.34 -14.88
C ALA A 115 62.71 -13.15 -15.65
N THR A 116 63.65 -14.08 -15.43
CA THR A 116 65.00 -14.03 -16.00
C THR A 116 65.11 -14.75 -17.35
N ARG A 117 64.08 -15.51 -17.75
CA ARG A 117 64.01 -16.20 -19.05
C ARG A 117 62.86 -15.66 -19.91
N PRO A 118 63.07 -15.42 -21.22
CA PRO A 118 62.01 -14.93 -22.12
C PRO A 118 60.74 -15.79 -22.09
N PHE A 119 60.89 -17.12 -22.11
CA PHE A 119 59.76 -18.04 -22.05
C PHE A 119 58.94 -17.86 -20.76
N GLU A 120 59.59 -17.80 -19.60
CA GLU A 120 58.92 -17.63 -18.31
C GLU A 120 58.23 -16.25 -18.20
N ARG A 121 58.86 -15.20 -18.75
CA ARG A 121 58.27 -13.85 -18.85
C ARG A 121 56.97 -13.87 -19.67
N PHE A 122 57.00 -14.45 -20.87
CA PHE A 122 55.81 -14.53 -21.73
C PHE A 122 54.75 -15.48 -21.19
N LEU A 123 55.16 -16.61 -20.60
CA LEU A 123 54.24 -17.56 -19.96
C LEU A 123 53.51 -16.90 -18.79
N ALA A 124 54.24 -16.24 -17.88
CA ALA A 124 53.62 -15.57 -16.74
C ALA A 124 52.69 -14.43 -17.18
N ALA A 125 53.11 -13.61 -18.15
CA ALA A 125 52.28 -12.55 -18.70
C ALA A 125 51.00 -13.11 -19.37
N GLY A 126 51.13 -14.16 -20.19
CA GLY A 126 50.03 -14.78 -20.92
C GLY A 126 49.02 -15.48 -20.01
N LEU A 127 49.49 -16.25 -19.02
CA LEU A 127 48.61 -16.91 -18.04
C LEU A 127 47.87 -15.89 -17.17
N THR A 128 48.57 -14.84 -16.73
CA THR A 128 47.96 -13.75 -15.94
C THR A 128 46.91 -13.01 -16.77
N ALA A 129 47.25 -12.59 -17.98
CA ALA A 129 46.33 -11.89 -18.86
C ALA A 129 45.13 -12.77 -19.22
N GLY A 130 45.33 -14.07 -19.51
CA GLY A 130 44.25 -15.00 -19.81
C GLY A 130 43.24 -15.15 -18.67
N LEU A 131 43.72 -15.36 -17.45
CA LEU A 131 42.84 -15.46 -16.27
C LEU A 131 42.06 -14.16 -16.01
N VAL A 132 42.72 -13.01 -16.11
CA VAL A 132 42.10 -11.69 -15.86
C VAL A 132 41.11 -11.32 -16.97
N ILE A 133 41.44 -11.56 -18.24
CA ILE A 133 40.54 -11.32 -19.38
C ILE A 133 39.31 -12.22 -19.27
N GLN A 134 39.48 -13.51 -18.97
CA GLN A 134 38.35 -14.42 -18.78
C GLN A 134 37.45 -13.97 -17.63
N ALA A 135 38.03 -13.60 -16.48
CA ALA A 135 37.28 -13.08 -15.34
C ALA A 135 36.56 -11.77 -15.68
N TRP A 136 37.22 -10.86 -16.41
CA TRP A 136 36.61 -9.61 -16.84
C TRP A 136 35.45 -9.86 -17.79
N VAL A 137 35.60 -10.72 -18.81
CA VAL A 137 34.54 -10.99 -19.80
C VAL A 137 33.27 -11.50 -19.13
N ILE A 138 33.37 -12.41 -18.16
CA ILE A 138 32.18 -12.95 -17.50
C ILE A 138 31.54 -11.95 -16.53
N MET A 139 32.33 -11.23 -15.73
CA MET A 139 31.80 -10.22 -14.82
C MET A 139 31.20 -9.03 -15.59
N ALA A 140 31.84 -8.61 -16.69
CA ALA A 140 31.33 -7.59 -17.61
C ALA A 140 30.03 -8.04 -18.28
N GLY A 141 29.91 -9.32 -18.63
CA GLY A 141 28.67 -9.93 -19.10
C GLY A 141 27.52 -9.75 -18.10
N ASN A 142 27.74 -10.17 -16.86
CA ASN A 142 26.74 -10.09 -15.80
C ASN A 142 26.32 -8.64 -15.49
N ALA A 143 27.23 -7.68 -15.60
CA ALA A 143 27.00 -6.25 -15.37
C ALA A 143 26.51 -5.48 -16.62
N LYS A 144 26.13 -6.15 -17.71
CA LYS A 144 25.71 -5.54 -19.02
C LYS A 144 26.79 -4.65 -19.67
N LEU A 145 28.06 -4.79 -19.28
CA LEU A 145 29.17 -4.08 -19.93
C LEU A 145 29.61 -4.76 -21.23
N ALA A 146 29.39 -6.07 -21.35
CA ALA A 146 29.66 -6.86 -22.55
C ALA A 146 28.54 -7.90 -22.78
N PRO A 147 28.44 -8.51 -23.99
CA PRO A 147 27.55 -9.64 -24.21
C PRO A 147 27.92 -10.85 -23.35
N ILE A 148 26.91 -11.64 -22.94
CA ILE A 148 27.12 -12.84 -22.13
C ILE A 148 27.88 -13.90 -22.94
N ALA A 149 29.04 -14.32 -22.44
CA ALA A 149 29.89 -15.30 -23.11
C ALA A 149 29.57 -16.76 -22.75
N GLY A 150 28.95 -17.01 -21.58
CA GLY A 150 28.71 -18.37 -21.07
C GLY A 150 30.00 -19.11 -20.68
N VAL A 151 31.03 -18.34 -20.26
CA VAL A 151 32.29 -18.88 -19.73
C VAL A 151 32.24 -18.85 -18.20
N THR A 152 33.10 -19.63 -17.57
CA THR A 152 33.16 -19.72 -16.10
C THR A 152 34.09 -18.66 -15.51
N LEU A 153 33.72 -18.11 -14.37
CA LEU A 153 34.58 -17.25 -13.55
C LEU A 153 35.67 -18.10 -12.89
N PRO A 154 36.97 -17.90 -13.21
CA PRO A 154 38.05 -18.73 -12.68
C PRO A 154 38.04 -18.81 -11.15
N PHE A 155 38.14 -20.01 -10.58
CA PHE A 155 38.13 -20.28 -9.12
C PHE A 155 36.79 -20.10 -8.39
N VAL A 156 35.77 -19.49 -9.00
CA VAL A 156 34.50 -19.17 -8.33
C VAL A 156 33.33 -19.95 -8.93
N SER A 157 33.18 -19.91 -10.25
CA SER A 157 32.10 -20.58 -10.95
C SER A 157 32.26 -22.09 -10.98
N TYR A 158 31.13 -22.80 -10.98
CA TYR A 158 31.11 -24.23 -11.27
C TYR A 158 31.53 -24.49 -12.73
N GLY A 159 32.56 -25.31 -12.90
CA GLY A 159 33.04 -25.73 -14.21
C GLY A 159 34.22 -26.69 -14.08
N GLY A 160 33.95 -27.99 -14.10
CA GLY A 160 34.93 -29.04 -13.78
C GLY A 160 36.29 -28.85 -14.44
N SER A 161 36.34 -28.77 -15.78
CA SER A 161 37.59 -28.57 -16.52
C SER A 161 38.20 -27.18 -16.32
N SER A 162 37.38 -26.14 -16.18
CA SER A 162 37.85 -24.75 -16.05
C SER A 162 38.51 -24.48 -14.69
N ILE A 163 37.95 -25.06 -13.62
CA ILE A 163 38.56 -25.02 -12.28
C ILE A 163 39.94 -25.67 -12.34
N LEU A 164 40.04 -26.87 -12.92
CA LEU A 164 41.30 -27.59 -13.05
C LEU A 164 42.34 -26.79 -13.86
N THR A 165 41.98 -26.26 -15.04
CA THR A 165 42.90 -25.49 -15.87
C THR A 165 43.33 -24.18 -15.19
N SER A 166 42.43 -23.52 -14.46
CA SER A 166 42.75 -22.31 -13.69
C SER A 166 43.76 -22.60 -12.57
N PHE A 167 43.61 -23.72 -11.86
CA PHE A 167 44.58 -24.14 -10.83
C PHE A 167 45.92 -24.58 -11.43
N ILE A 168 45.94 -25.22 -12.60
CA ILE A 168 47.18 -25.52 -13.32
C ILE A 168 47.90 -24.23 -13.72
N ALA A 169 47.18 -23.24 -14.27
CA ALA A 169 47.73 -21.93 -14.61
C ALA A 169 48.32 -21.23 -13.38
N LEU A 170 47.62 -21.27 -12.24
CA LEU A 170 48.11 -20.73 -10.96
C LEU A 170 49.37 -21.47 -10.49
N GLY A 171 49.40 -22.80 -10.57
CA GLY A 171 50.57 -23.61 -10.23
C GLY A 171 51.80 -23.28 -11.08
N LEU A 172 51.62 -23.04 -12.38
CA LEU A 172 52.68 -22.59 -13.28
C LEU A 172 53.19 -21.18 -12.93
N LEU A 173 52.30 -20.26 -12.55
CA LEU A 173 52.67 -18.92 -12.06
C LEU A 173 53.48 -19.00 -10.77
N ILE A 174 53.07 -19.84 -9.81
CA ILE A 174 53.80 -20.08 -8.55
C ILE A 174 55.19 -20.67 -8.85
N ARG A 175 55.28 -21.66 -9.76
CA ARG A 175 56.56 -22.23 -10.19
C ARG A 175 57.47 -21.15 -10.80
N ALA A 176 56.94 -20.33 -11.71
CA ALA A 176 57.69 -19.23 -12.33
C ALA A 176 58.16 -18.19 -11.29
N SER A 177 57.40 -17.98 -10.21
CA SER A 177 57.84 -17.15 -9.08
C SER A 177 58.99 -17.76 -8.29
N SER A 178 59.03 -19.10 -8.13
CA SER A 178 60.04 -19.79 -7.32
C SER A 178 61.40 -19.94 -8.01
N ALA A 179 61.42 -20.01 -9.35
CA ALA A 179 62.64 -20.19 -10.15
C ALA A 179 63.61 -18.98 -10.10
N GLN A 180 63.26 -17.92 -9.37
CA GLN A 180 63.99 -16.66 -9.27
C GLN A 180 65.27 -16.71 -8.41
N VAL A 181 65.51 -17.76 -7.61
CA VAL A 181 66.58 -17.74 -6.59
C VAL A 181 67.94 -18.22 -7.07
N GLN A 182 68.07 -18.98 -8.17
CA GLN A 182 69.37 -19.53 -8.58
C GLN A 182 69.49 -19.72 -10.10
N THR A 183 70.16 -18.81 -10.83
CA THR A 183 71.16 -19.04 -11.91
C THR A 183 71.39 -17.79 -12.79
N GLN A 184 72.58 -17.76 -13.41
CA GLN A 184 73.22 -16.67 -14.16
C GLN A 184 72.32 -15.75 -15.00
N ARG A 185 72.59 -14.44 -14.87
CA ARG A 185 71.99 -13.34 -15.63
C ARG A 185 72.41 -13.40 -17.11
N MET A 186 71.51 -13.80 -18.01
CA MET A 186 71.55 -13.24 -19.37
C MET A 186 70.97 -11.82 -19.30
N PRO A 187 71.55 -10.82 -19.97
CA PRO A 187 71.03 -9.46 -19.93
C PRO A 187 69.73 -9.38 -20.74
N LEU A 188 68.59 -9.62 -20.08
CA LEU A 188 67.27 -9.23 -20.57
C LEU A 188 67.04 -7.69 -20.53
N ASN A 189 68.10 -6.91 -20.33
CA ASN A 189 68.11 -5.43 -20.34
C ASN A 189 67.71 -4.81 -21.69
N GLN A 190 67.41 -5.62 -22.72
CA GLN A 190 66.95 -5.15 -24.04
C GLN A 190 65.42 -5.26 -24.22
N LEU A 191 64.71 -6.05 -23.40
CA LEU A 191 63.24 -6.13 -23.44
C LEU A 191 62.66 -5.16 -22.41
N GLY A 192 62.34 -3.94 -22.84
CA GLY A 192 61.74 -2.93 -21.99
C GLY A 192 60.43 -3.41 -21.35
N ASP A 193 60.14 -2.97 -20.13
CA ASP A 193 58.94 -3.38 -19.38
C ASP A 193 57.66 -2.67 -19.84
N GLN A 194 57.80 -1.65 -20.68
CA GLN A 194 56.71 -0.82 -21.19
C GLN A 194 55.53 -1.63 -21.76
N PRO A 195 55.71 -2.68 -22.59
CA PRO A 195 54.57 -3.45 -23.12
C PRO A 195 53.79 -4.19 -22.03
N LEU A 196 54.46 -4.70 -21.00
CA LEU A 196 53.81 -5.36 -19.86
C LEU A 196 53.07 -4.34 -19.00
N ILE A 197 53.68 -3.17 -18.78
CA ILE A 197 53.05 -2.07 -18.04
C ILE A 197 51.82 -1.55 -18.78
N HIS A 198 51.88 -1.39 -20.10
CA HIS A 198 50.74 -1.00 -20.93
C HIS A 198 49.61 -2.03 -20.84
N LEU A 199 49.92 -3.33 -20.99
CA LEU A 199 48.92 -4.39 -20.87
C LEU A 199 48.28 -4.40 -19.47
N ALA A 200 49.10 -4.34 -18.41
CA ALA A 200 48.60 -4.26 -17.04
C ALA A 200 47.74 -3.00 -16.81
N SER A 201 48.11 -1.86 -17.40
CA SER A 201 47.35 -0.61 -17.30
C SER A 201 45.99 -0.71 -18.01
N VAL A 202 45.93 -1.33 -19.19
CA VAL A 202 44.68 -1.60 -19.91
C VAL A 202 43.77 -2.52 -19.12
N LEU A 203 44.31 -3.61 -18.57
CA LEU A 203 43.54 -4.54 -17.73
C LEU A 203 43.08 -3.89 -16.42
N THR A 204 43.90 -3.01 -15.84
CA THR A 204 43.50 -2.21 -14.67
C THR A 204 42.34 -1.29 -15.01
N ALA A 205 42.42 -0.56 -16.13
CA ALA A 205 41.34 0.32 -16.58
C ALA A 205 40.05 -0.47 -16.84
N ALA A 206 40.16 -1.67 -17.40
CA ALA A 206 39.02 -2.57 -17.61
C ALA A 206 38.37 -3.02 -16.28
N LEU A 207 39.16 -3.39 -15.26
CA LEU A 207 38.64 -3.73 -13.93
C LEU A 207 38.02 -2.52 -13.21
N VAL A 208 38.61 -1.33 -13.34
CA VAL A 208 38.04 -0.09 -12.80
C VAL A 208 36.71 0.26 -13.46
N LEU A 209 36.62 0.11 -14.80
CA LEU A 209 35.36 0.32 -15.53
C LEU A 209 34.27 -0.68 -15.10
N LEU A 210 34.65 -1.94 -14.86
CA LEU A 210 33.74 -2.96 -14.33
C LEU A 210 33.25 -2.57 -12.93
N ALA A 211 34.14 -2.17 -12.02
CA ALA A 211 33.80 -1.71 -10.68
C ALA A 211 32.85 -0.51 -10.71
N ALA A 212 33.11 0.48 -11.59
CA ALA A 212 32.25 1.63 -11.79
C ALA A 212 30.86 1.23 -12.32
N THR A 213 30.80 0.27 -13.26
CA THR A 213 29.54 -0.28 -13.78
C THR A 213 28.74 -0.99 -12.68
N CYS A 214 29.41 -1.76 -11.81
CA CYS A 214 28.75 -2.38 -10.65
C CYS A 214 28.17 -1.32 -9.71
N GLY A 215 28.93 -0.25 -9.42
CA GLY A 215 28.45 0.88 -8.63
C GLY A 215 27.26 1.61 -9.26
N TYR A 216 27.25 1.75 -10.59
CA TYR A 216 26.11 2.31 -11.32
C TYR A 216 24.84 1.48 -11.11
N TRP A 217 24.90 0.15 -11.27
CA TRP A 217 23.73 -0.71 -11.10
C TRP A 217 23.28 -0.82 -9.64
N ALA A 218 24.22 -0.97 -8.72
CA ALA A 218 23.96 -1.20 -7.30
C ALA A 218 23.59 0.06 -6.51
N VAL A 219 23.89 1.27 -7.02
CA VAL A 219 23.62 2.52 -6.28
C VAL A 219 22.73 3.47 -7.09
N VAL A 220 23.13 3.78 -8.32
CA VAL A 220 22.41 4.78 -9.14
C VAL A 220 21.12 4.22 -9.69
N SER A 221 21.14 2.98 -10.20
CA SER A 221 19.98 2.32 -10.80
C SER A 221 19.21 1.41 -9.83
N ALA A 222 19.63 1.29 -8.58
CA ALA A 222 19.02 0.36 -7.62
C ALA A 222 17.53 0.65 -7.37
N LYS A 223 17.18 1.92 -7.13
CA LYS A 223 15.78 2.34 -6.94
C LYS A 223 14.88 2.05 -8.15
N PRO A 224 15.20 2.52 -9.37
CA PRO A 224 14.35 2.25 -10.53
C PRO A 224 14.30 0.76 -10.90
N LEU A 225 15.35 -0.02 -10.64
CA LEU A 225 15.32 -1.48 -10.84
C LEU A 225 14.43 -2.19 -9.83
N SER A 226 14.50 -1.79 -8.56
CA SER A 226 13.70 -2.38 -7.48
C SER A 226 12.21 -2.07 -7.65
N ALA A 227 11.87 -0.89 -8.18
CA ALA A 227 10.51 -0.43 -8.40
C ALA A 227 9.82 -1.02 -9.65
N ARG A 228 10.49 -1.87 -10.44
CA ARG A 228 9.88 -2.47 -11.63
C ARG A 228 8.82 -3.51 -11.26
N ASP A 229 7.74 -3.54 -12.04
CA ASP A 229 6.64 -4.49 -11.84
C ASP A 229 7.03 -5.94 -12.15
N ASP A 230 8.02 -6.16 -13.01
CA ASP A 230 8.54 -7.49 -13.38
C ASP A 230 9.65 -8.00 -12.45
N ASN A 231 9.92 -7.31 -11.34
CA ASN A 231 10.95 -7.70 -10.38
C ASN A 231 10.40 -8.67 -9.31
N PRO A 232 10.71 -9.99 -9.38
CA PRO A 232 10.20 -10.95 -8.41
C PRO A 232 10.74 -10.72 -6.99
N ARG A 233 11.87 -10.03 -6.83
CA ARG A 233 12.51 -9.79 -5.53
C ARG A 233 11.69 -8.90 -4.61
N ARG A 234 10.83 -8.03 -5.18
CA ARG A 234 9.93 -7.18 -4.39
C ARG A 234 8.93 -8.03 -3.62
N VAL A 235 8.30 -9.00 -4.29
CA VAL A 235 7.34 -9.92 -3.67
C VAL A 235 8.01 -10.86 -2.66
N LEU A 236 9.22 -11.36 -2.98
CA LEU A 236 9.97 -12.22 -2.06
C LEU A 236 10.45 -11.48 -0.80
N TYR A 237 10.83 -10.20 -0.95
CA TYR A 237 11.14 -9.35 0.20
C TYR A 237 9.89 -9.13 1.05
N GLU A 238 8.76 -8.82 0.41
CA GLU A 238 7.47 -8.64 1.07
C GLU A 238 7.02 -9.87 1.86
N GLN A 239 7.17 -11.07 1.29
CA GLN A 239 6.85 -12.36 1.92
C GLN A 239 7.63 -12.64 3.21
N ARG A 240 8.74 -11.94 3.45
CA ARG A 240 9.59 -12.13 4.63
C ARG A 240 9.34 -11.08 5.71
N ILE A 241 8.59 -10.02 5.39
CA ILE A 241 8.24 -9.00 6.38
C ILE A 241 7.19 -9.60 7.30
N ILE A 242 7.55 -9.73 8.57
CA ILE A 242 6.60 -10.05 9.63
C ILE A 242 5.84 -8.76 9.91
N ARG A 243 4.65 -8.62 9.32
CA ARG A 243 3.80 -7.46 9.54
C ARG A 243 3.31 -7.41 10.99
N GLY A 244 3.20 -6.20 11.54
CA GLY A 244 2.67 -5.97 12.88
C GLY A 244 1.21 -6.43 13.00
N ARG A 245 0.76 -6.64 14.24
CA ARG A 245 -0.63 -7.01 14.52
C ARG A 245 -1.52 -5.78 14.46
N ILE A 246 -2.74 -5.97 13.98
CA ILE A 246 -3.81 -5.00 14.15
C ILE A 246 -4.67 -5.47 15.31
N LEU A 247 -4.78 -4.63 16.34
CA LEU A 247 -5.49 -4.93 17.58
C LEU A 247 -6.73 -4.04 17.69
N ASP A 248 -7.79 -4.56 18.30
CA ASP A 248 -8.94 -3.76 18.71
C ASP A 248 -8.62 -2.92 19.95
N ARG A 249 -9.58 -2.13 20.43
CA ARG A 249 -9.40 -1.22 21.58
C ARG A 249 -9.00 -1.92 22.88
N ASP A 250 -9.36 -3.19 23.05
CA ASP A 250 -9.11 -3.99 24.26
C ASP A 250 -7.94 -4.97 24.09
N GLY A 251 -7.34 -5.02 22.88
CA GLY A 251 -6.18 -5.83 22.56
C GLY A 251 -6.51 -7.17 21.90
N ALA A 252 -7.76 -7.40 21.51
CA ALA A 252 -8.14 -8.54 20.68
C ALA A 252 -7.51 -8.40 19.28
N VAL A 253 -7.05 -9.52 18.72
CA VAL A 253 -6.34 -9.52 17.44
C VAL A 253 -7.35 -9.48 16.28
N LEU A 254 -7.25 -8.45 15.45
CA LEU A 254 -8.05 -8.26 14.23
C LEU A 254 -7.29 -8.68 12.97
N ALA A 255 -5.97 -8.53 12.96
CA ALA A 255 -5.09 -9.07 11.93
C ALA A 255 -3.74 -9.49 12.53
N ASP A 256 -3.21 -10.61 12.08
CA ASP A 256 -1.91 -11.15 12.49
C ASP A 256 -1.23 -11.83 11.30
N VAL A 257 -0.05 -12.39 11.51
CA VAL A 257 0.59 -13.30 10.56
C VAL A 257 0.46 -14.74 11.02
N GLU A 258 0.34 -15.66 10.06
CA GLU A 258 0.52 -17.09 10.27
C GLU A 258 1.80 -17.54 9.55
N THR A 259 2.58 -18.40 10.21
CA THR A 259 3.80 -18.97 9.62
C THR A 259 3.57 -20.46 9.39
N ALA A 260 3.57 -20.86 8.11
CA ALA A 260 3.46 -22.26 7.72
C ALA A 260 4.75 -23.04 8.05
N ASP A 261 4.66 -24.38 8.04
CA ASP A 261 5.78 -25.28 8.37
C ASP A 261 7.01 -25.11 7.44
N ASP A 262 6.79 -24.63 6.22
CA ASP A 262 7.83 -24.33 5.24
C ASP A 262 8.46 -22.93 5.42
N GLY A 263 8.00 -22.17 6.42
CA GLY A 263 8.43 -20.81 6.72
C GLY A 263 7.72 -19.73 5.90
N ALA A 264 6.71 -20.07 5.10
CA ALA A 264 5.91 -19.07 4.39
C ALA A 264 5.05 -18.27 5.38
N ILE A 265 5.07 -16.95 5.24
CA ILE A 265 4.27 -16.02 6.05
C ILE A 265 3.03 -15.65 5.24
N SER A 266 1.85 -15.86 5.82
CA SER A 266 0.57 -15.39 5.31
C SER A 266 -0.07 -14.42 6.28
N ARG A 267 -0.94 -13.54 5.77
CA ARG A 267 -1.72 -12.62 6.61
C ARG A 267 -3.02 -13.30 7.03
N ARG A 268 -3.32 -13.28 8.33
CA ARG A 268 -4.47 -13.94 8.95
C ARG A 268 -5.42 -12.91 9.55
N TYR A 269 -6.72 -13.15 9.41
CA TYR A 269 -7.76 -12.23 9.89
C TYR A 269 -8.76 -12.96 10.80
N PRO A 270 -8.51 -13.01 12.13
CA PRO A 270 -9.34 -13.76 13.06
C PRO A 270 -10.80 -13.31 13.12
N ILE A 271 -11.07 -12.05 12.76
CA ILE A 271 -12.41 -11.43 12.73
C ILE A 271 -12.63 -10.84 11.33
N PRO A 272 -13.04 -11.66 10.34
CA PRO A 272 -13.26 -11.20 8.97
C PRO A 272 -14.36 -10.13 8.88
N GLU A 273 -15.27 -10.06 9.86
CA GLU A 273 -16.31 -9.03 9.96
C GLU A 273 -15.77 -7.60 10.07
N ALA A 274 -14.49 -7.43 10.42
CA ALA A 274 -13.82 -6.14 10.48
C ALA A 274 -13.24 -5.69 9.13
N ALA A 275 -13.34 -6.50 8.07
CA ALA A 275 -12.82 -6.22 6.72
C ALA A 275 -13.14 -4.82 6.18
N PRO A 276 -14.36 -4.25 6.36
CA PRO A 276 -14.63 -2.89 5.88
C PRO A 276 -13.68 -1.83 6.45
N ALA A 277 -13.26 -1.97 7.70
CA ALA A 277 -12.33 -1.06 8.36
C ALA A 277 -10.87 -1.49 8.15
N ILE A 278 -10.54 -2.75 8.46
CA ILE A 278 -9.15 -3.22 8.44
C ILE A 278 -8.60 -3.37 7.02
N GLY A 279 -9.47 -3.70 6.06
CA GLY A 279 -9.12 -4.00 4.68
C GLY A 279 -8.43 -5.34 4.53
N TYR A 280 -7.37 -5.37 3.73
CA TYR A 280 -6.63 -6.57 3.36
C TYR A 280 -5.17 -6.24 3.05
N ALA A 281 -4.29 -7.23 3.12
CA ALA A 281 -2.92 -7.17 2.63
C ALA A 281 -2.66 -8.41 1.75
N SER A 282 -2.59 -8.18 0.44
CA SER A 282 -2.33 -9.21 -0.57
C SER A 282 -1.07 -8.87 -1.37
N LEU A 283 -0.23 -9.88 -1.59
CA LEU A 283 0.93 -9.75 -2.47
C LEU A 283 0.54 -9.50 -3.93
N ARG A 284 -0.67 -9.91 -4.32
CA ARG A 284 -1.18 -9.84 -5.68
C ARG A 284 -2.02 -8.58 -5.93
N TYR A 285 -2.85 -8.20 -4.95
CA TYR A 285 -3.84 -7.13 -5.09
C TYR A 285 -3.52 -5.88 -4.25
N GLY A 286 -2.40 -5.88 -3.53
CA GLY A 286 -1.95 -4.75 -2.72
C GLY A 286 -2.63 -4.70 -1.35
N THR A 287 -2.67 -3.52 -0.75
CA THR A 287 -3.25 -3.28 0.57
C THR A 287 -4.49 -2.39 0.48
N GLY A 288 -5.40 -2.53 1.43
CA GLY A 288 -6.59 -1.68 1.58
C GLY A 288 -6.93 -1.39 3.05
N GLY A 289 -7.81 -0.44 3.33
CA GLY A 289 -8.25 -0.12 4.70
C GLY A 289 -7.09 0.30 5.63
N ILE A 290 -7.13 -0.11 6.89
CA ILE A 290 -6.05 0.13 7.86
C ILE A 290 -4.72 -0.51 7.44
N GLU A 291 -4.74 -1.67 6.77
CA GLU A 291 -3.51 -2.29 6.25
C GLU A 291 -2.75 -1.35 5.29
N ALA A 292 -3.48 -0.56 4.50
CA ALA A 292 -2.89 0.46 3.63
C ALA A 292 -2.56 1.75 4.41
N ALA A 293 -3.45 2.20 5.30
CA ALA A 293 -3.28 3.45 6.03
C ALA A 293 -2.08 3.43 6.99
N CYS A 294 -1.80 2.27 7.59
CA CYS A 294 -0.69 2.07 8.53
C CYS A 294 0.39 1.15 7.96
N ASP A 295 0.54 1.09 6.63
CA ASP A 295 1.47 0.17 5.97
C ASP A 295 2.92 0.38 6.44
N ALA A 296 3.34 1.63 6.63
CA ALA A 296 4.69 1.94 7.08
C ALA A 296 4.98 1.44 8.50
N GLU A 297 4.01 1.56 9.42
CA GLU A 297 4.09 1.05 10.79
C GLU A 297 4.06 -0.47 10.80
N LEU A 298 3.10 -1.06 10.08
CA LEU A 298 2.92 -2.51 10.00
C LEU A 298 4.11 -3.20 9.34
N ARG A 299 4.90 -2.52 8.51
CA ARG A 299 6.15 -3.04 7.94
C ARG A 299 7.39 -2.75 8.78
N GLY A 300 7.27 -1.93 9.83
CA GLY A 300 8.40 -1.50 10.64
C GLY A 300 9.32 -0.54 9.89
N GLU A 301 8.78 0.22 8.94
CA GLU A 301 9.51 1.25 8.18
C GLU A 301 9.33 2.64 8.82
N ALA A 302 8.20 2.85 9.51
CA ALA A 302 7.90 4.09 10.20
C ALA A 302 8.96 4.43 11.27
N GLY A 303 9.36 5.71 11.33
CA GLY A 303 10.29 6.22 12.34
C GLY A 303 11.76 5.82 12.18
N ARG A 304 12.12 5.01 11.17
CA ARG A 304 13.52 4.59 10.96
C ARG A 304 14.37 5.69 10.37
N SER A 305 15.48 6.00 11.04
CA SER A 305 16.51 6.88 10.50
C SER A 305 17.32 6.18 9.41
N VAL A 306 17.87 6.96 8.48
CA VAL A 306 18.76 6.46 7.41
C VAL A 306 19.94 5.65 7.98
N TRP A 307 20.43 6.00 9.17
CA TRP A 307 21.52 5.29 9.83
C TRP A 307 21.10 3.95 10.44
N GLN A 308 19.89 3.86 10.99
CA GLN A 308 19.33 2.58 11.45
C GLN A 308 19.09 1.65 10.27
N VAL A 309 18.50 2.14 9.19
CA VAL A 309 18.31 1.36 7.94
C VAL A 309 19.66 0.83 7.45
N ALA A 310 20.68 1.70 7.30
CA ALA A 310 22.00 1.26 6.86
C ALA A 310 22.67 0.26 7.82
N GLY A 311 22.44 0.40 9.14
CA GLY A 311 22.95 -0.52 10.14
C GLY A 311 22.27 -1.89 10.11
N ASP A 312 20.95 -1.91 9.95
CA ASP A 312 20.16 -3.14 9.83
C ASP A 312 20.44 -3.84 8.50
N ASP A 313 20.59 -3.09 7.41
CA ASP A 313 21.01 -3.63 6.10
C ASP A 313 22.40 -4.27 6.21
N LEU A 314 23.36 -3.61 6.87
CA LEU A 314 24.70 -4.15 7.11
C LEU A 314 24.66 -5.43 7.97
N LEU A 315 23.73 -5.50 8.92
CA LEU A 315 23.51 -6.66 9.79
C LEU A 315 22.53 -7.69 9.19
N HIS A 316 21.95 -7.39 8.03
CA HIS A 316 20.91 -8.14 7.35
C HIS A 316 19.71 -8.50 8.26
N ARG A 317 19.26 -7.53 9.06
CA ARG A 317 18.07 -7.67 9.90
C ARG A 317 16.83 -7.34 9.10
N LEU A 318 15.92 -8.32 8.97
CA LEU A 318 14.61 -8.06 8.39
C LEU A 318 13.83 -7.10 9.29
N PRO A 319 13.08 -6.15 8.71
CA PRO A 319 12.23 -5.28 9.49
C PRO A 319 11.10 -6.11 10.13
N GLN A 320 10.85 -5.84 11.40
CA GLN A 320 9.71 -6.36 12.12
C GLN A 320 8.66 -5.25 12.22
N GLY A 321 7.44 -5.56 11.82
CA GLY A 321 6.31 -4.65 11.92
C GLY A 321 5.99 -4.28 13.36
N HIS A 322 5.50 -3.06 13.56
CA HIS A 322 4.99 -2.60 14.84
C HIS A 322 3.47 -2.76 14.90
N ASP A 323 2.95 -3.02 16.09
CA ASP A 323 1.51 -3.21 16.26
C ASP A 323 0.73 -1.89 16.17
N VAL A 324 -0.50 -1.99 15.65
CA VAL A 324 -1.44 -0.88 15.53
C VAL A 324 -2.66 -1.21 16.37
N GLN A 325 -3.04 -0.32 17.28
CA GLN A 325 -4.27 -0.47 18.05
C GLN A 325 -5.36 0.48 17.55
N LEU A 326 -6.51 -0.10 17.23
CA LEU A 326 -7.68 0.59 16.72
C LEU A 326 -8.64 1.01 17.83
N THR A 327 -9.61 1.84 17.46
CA THR A 327 -10.74 2.26 18.30
C THR A 327 -11.91 1.29 18.24
N LEU A 328 -11.90 0.38 17.25
CA LEU A 328 -12.90 -0.65 17.07
C LEU A 328 -13.00 -1.55 18.31
N ASP A 329 -14.20 -2.01 18.58
CA ASP A 329 -14.51 -3.06 19.55
C ASP A 329 -14.87 -4.32 18.76
N ALA A 330 -14.11 -5.40 18.94
CA ALA A 330 -14.29 -6.64 18.19
C ALA A 330 -15.71 -7.22 18.33
N SER A 331 -16.31 -7.14 19.51
CA SER A 331 -17.65 -7.67 19.79
C SER A 331 -18.73 -6.82 19.12
N LEU A 332 -18.65 -5.48 19.24
CA LEU A 332 -19.59 -4.58 18.58
C LEU A 332 -19.47 -4.64 17.06
N GLN A 333 -18.24 -4.76 16.53
CA GLN A 333 -17.99 -4.92 15.10
C GLN A 333 -18.65 -6.21 14.55
N ALA A 334 -18.42 -7.35 15.22
CA ALA A 334 -19.03 -8.62 14.84
C ALA A 334 -20.56 -8.57 14.89
N GLN A 335 -21.13 -7.97 15.95
CA GLN A 335 -22.58 -7.77 16.07
C GLN A 335 -23.14 -6.87 14.96
N ALA A 336 -22.45 -5.77 14.63
CA ALA A 336 -22.86 -4.85 13.57
C ALA A 336 -22.85 -5.53 12.20
N GLN A 337 -21.80 -6.30 11.89
CA GLN A 337 -21.72 -7.02 10.63
C GLN A 337 -22.76 -8.15 10.54
N GLN A 338 -22.96 -8.91 11.62
CA GLN A 338 -23.98 -9.96 11.68
C GLN A 338 -25.40 -9.40 11.50
N ALA A 339 -25.67 -8.22 12.05
CA ALA A 339 -26.94 -7.53 11.87
C ALA A 339 -27.25 -7.17 10.41
N LEU A 340 -26.22 -7.05 9.56
CA LEU A 340 -26.33 -6.77 8.12
C LEU A 340 -26.21 -8.01 7.22
N ALA A 341 -26.03 -9.22 7.78
CA ALA A 341 -25.60 -10.40 6.99
C ALA A 341 -26.49 -10.75 5.78
N ASN A 342 -27.79 -10.41 5.81
CA ASN A 342 -28.73 -10.68 4.72
C ASN A 342 -29.31 -9.39 4.11
N GLN A 343 -28.66 -8.25 4.32
CA GLN A 343 -29.19 -6.94 3.99
C GLN A 343 -28.07 -6.02 3.54
N ALA A 344 -28.14 -5.54 2.30
CA ALA A 344 -27.21 -4.53 1.82
C ALA A 344 -27.38 -3.23 2.63
N GLY A 345 -26.26 -2.61 3.00
CA GLY A 345 -26.27 -1.45 3.87
C GLY A 345 -24.96 -1.25 4.62
N ALA A 346 -24.98 -0.34 5.59
CA ALA A 346 -23.83 0.00 6.42
C ALA A 346 -24.24 0.51 7.79
N ILE A 347 -23.33 0.37 8.74
CA ILE A 347 -23.48 0.84 10.12
C ILE A 347 -22.20 1.54 10.55
N VAL A 348 -22.33 2.71 11.16
CA VAL A 348 -21.24 3.41 11.84
C VAL A 348 -21.68 3.72 13.26
N LEU A 349 -20.95 3.21 14.25
CA LEU A 349 -21.12 3.48 15.67
C LEU A 349 -19.88 4.20 16.19
N LEU A 350 -20.06 5.32 16.88
CA LEU A 350 -18.97 6.12 17.43
C LEU A 350 -19.25 6.62 18.85
N ASP A 351 -18.19 6.89 19.61
CA ASP A 351 -18.26 7.72 20.81
C ASP A 351 -18.31 9.20 20.37
N ALA A 352 -19.41 9.87 20.70
CA ALA A 352 -19.72 11.22 20.27
C ALA A 352 -18.75 12.27 20.85
N THR A 353 -18.10 11.99 21.98
CA THR A 353 -17.18 12.93 22.62
C THR A 353 -15.78 12.82 22.04
N SER A 354 -15.29 11.59 21.87
CA SER A 354 -13.91 11.35 21.40
C SER A 354 -13.80 11.22 19.88
N GLY A 355 -14.90 10.93 19.18
CA GLY A 355 -14.92 10.59 17.77
C GLY A 355 -14.38 9.19 17.46
N GLU A 356 -14.13 8.38 18.48
CA GLU A 356 -13.66 7.00 18.31
C GLU A 356 -14.75 6.15 17.66
N ILE A 357 -14.48 5.63 16.47
CA ILE A 357 -15.36 4.69 15.77
C ILE A 357 -15.23 3.31 16.41
N MET A 358 -16.30 2.82 17.02
CA MET A 358 -16.33 1.54 17.74
C MET A 358 -16.76 0.38 16.83
N ALA A 359 -17.60 0.66 15.83
CA ALA A 359 -17.95 -0.30 14.79
C ALA A 359 -18.16 0.42 13.45
N LEU A 360 -17.66 -0.18 12.38
CA LEU A 360 -17.76 0.27 11.00
C LEU A 360 -18.04 -0.95 10.12
N ALA A 361 -19.32 -1.21 9.88
CA ALA A 361 -19.79 -2.39 9.16
C ALA A 361 -20.34 -2.00 7.78
N SER A 362 -20.15 -2.89 6.80
CA SER A 362 -20.61 -2.72 5.43
C SER A 362 -21.06 -4.08 4.91
N SER A 363 -22.21 -4.14 4.23
CA SER A 363 -22.75 -5.38 3.68
C SER A 363 -23.27 -5.17 2.25
N PRO A 364 -23.03 -6.12 1.33
CA PRO A 364 -22.20 -7.31 1.50
C PRO A 364 -20.72 -6.97 1.74
N THR A 365 -19.97 -7.92 2.29
CA THR A 365 -18.53 -7.82 2.58
C THR A 365 -17.81 -9.07 2.08
N PHE A 366 -16.50 -9.14 2.27
CA PHE A 366 -15.65 -10.23 1.83
C PHE A 366 -14.76 -10.72 2.98
N ASP A 367 -14.23 -11.94 2.84
CA ASP A 367 -13.21 -12.47 3.73
C ASP A 367 -11.82 -12.08 3.17
N PRO A 368 -11.04 -11.24 3.87
CA PRO A 368 -9.73 -10.80 3.42
C PRO A 368 -8.69 -11.93 3.37
N GLU A 369 -8.90 -13.02 4.12
CA GLU A 369 -7.99 -14.19 4.10
C GLU A 369 -8.14 -15.00 2.79
N GLN A 370 -9.34 -15.04 2.22
CA GLN A 370 -9.66 -15.76 0.97
C GLN A 370 -9.63 -14.85 -0.27
N LEU A 371 -9.13 -13.61 -0.12
CA LEU A 371 -9.19 -12.59 -1.19
C LEU A 371 -8.50 -13.06 -2.47
N ASP A 372 -7.33 -13.70 -2.36
CA ASP A 372 -6.53 -14.10 -3.52
C ASP A 372 -7.22 -15.17 -4.39
N GLU A 373 -8.03 -16.03 -3.76
CA GLU A 373 -8.80 -17.09 -4.42
C GLU A 373 -10.12 -16.56 -4.99
N THR A 374 -10.79 -15.67 -4.26
CA THR A 374 -12.13 -15.19 -4.57
C THR A 374 -12.18 -13.90 -5.38
N TRP A 375 -11.04 -13.23 -5.61
CA TRP A 375 -10.98 -11.94 -6.32
C TRP A 375 -11.73 -11.92 -7.66
N GLY A 376 -11.62 -13.01 -8.44
CA GLY A 376 -12.29 -13.12 -9.74
C GLY A 376 -13.81 -13.01 -9.64
N GLU A 377 -14.39 -13.53 -8.56
CA GLU A 377 -15.82 -13.45 -8.26
C GLU A 377 -16.16 -12.08 -7.66
N LEU A 378 -15.43 -11.66 -6.61
CA LEU A 378 -15.68 -10.41 -5.89
C LEU A 378 -15.59 -9.16 -6.76
N SER A 379 -14.63 -9.11 -7.68
CA SER A 379 -14.42 -7.96 -8.58
C SER A 379 -15.49 -7.81 -9.66
N GLN A 380 -16.24 -8.87 -9.95
CA GLN A 380 -17.31 -8.87 -10.96
C GLN A 380 -18.70 -8.95 -10.33
N ASP A 381 -18.78 -9.12 -9.01
CA ASP A 381 -20.03 -9.25 -8.29
C ASP A 381 -20.83 -7.93 -8.38
N PRO A 382 -22.06 -7.95 -8.94
CA PRO A 382 -22.89 -6.75 -9.08
C PRO A 382 -23.31 -6.16 -7.73
N THR A 383 -23.23 -6.91 -6.64
CA THR A 383 -23.51 -6.44 -5.28
C THR A 383 -22.33 -5.68 -4.66
N ALA A 384 -21.17 -5.63 -5.33
CA ALA A 384 -20.00 -4.83 -4.95
C ALA A 384 -19.55 -5.03 -3.48
N PRO A 385 -19.15 -6.25 -3.08
CA PRO A 385 -18.74 -6.57 -1.70
C PRO A 385 -17.43 -5.87 -1.26
N LEU A 386 -16.58 -5.47 -2.23
CA LEU A 386 -15.33 -4.74 -1.96
C LEU A 386 -15.57 -3.25 -1.61
N VAL A 387 -16.79 -2.72 -1.86
CA VAL A 387 -17.12 -1.33 -1.56
C VAL A 387 -17.44 -1.20 -0.07
N ASN A 388 -16.66 -0.37 0.63
CA ASN A 388 -16.99 0.05 1.98
C ASN A 388 -18.11 1.09 1.94
N ARG A 389 -19.36 0.64 2.08
CA ARG A 389 -20.55 1.49 2.07
C ARG A 389 -20.60 2.48 3.23
N ALA A 390 -19.93 2.20 4.34
CA ALA A 390 -19.92 3.08 5.50
C ALA A 390 -19.15 4.39 5.24
N THR A 391 -18.09 4.34 4.42
CA THR A 391 -17.25 5.51 4.11
C THR A 391 -17.33 5.99 2.66
N HIS A 392 -17.65 5.10 1.71
CA HIS A 392 -17.74 5.43 0.27
C HIS A 392 -19.15 5.37 -0.30
N GLY A 393 -20.10 4.73 0.39
CA GLY A 393 -21.49 4.70 -0.05
C GLY A 393 -22.09 6.10 0.06
N LEU A 394 -22.58 6.62 -1.05
CA LEU A 394 -23.25 7.92 -1.11
C LEU A 394 -24.74 7.69 -1.40
N TYR A 395 -25.58 8.07 -0.45
CA TYR A 395 -27.03 7.84 -0.53
C TYR A 395 -27.77 9.14 -0.32
N GLN A 396 -28.96 9.25 -0.92
CA GLN A 396 -29.88 10.33 -0.57
C GLN A 396 -30.25 10.23 0.93
N PRO A 397 -30.13 11.32 1.71
CA PRO A 397 -30.33 11.27 3.16
C PRO A 397 -31.81 11.06 3.54
N GLY A 398 -32.76 11.42 2.68
CA GLY A 398 -34.18 11.40 3.00
C GLY A 398 -34.48 12.08 4.34
N ALA A 399 -35.28 11.44 5.17
CA ALA A 399 -35.64 11.95 6.50
C ALA A 399 -34.43 12.20 7.44
N ALA A 400 -33.25 11.64 7.17
CA ALA A 400 -32.06 11.86 7.98
C ALA A 400 -31.56 13.33 7.88
N ILE A 401 -31.88 14.04 6.79
CA ILE A 401 -31.48 15.45 6.61
C ILE A 401 -32.26 16.42 7.50
N GLN A 402 -33.42 16.02 8.03
CA GLN A 402 -34.34 16.93 8.71
C GLN A 402 -33.68 17.65 9.89
N THR A 403 -32.77 16.98 10.59
CA THR A 403 -31.95 17.57 11.66
C THR A 403 -31.17 18.80 11.18
N ILE A 404 -30.54 18.71 10.02
CA ILE A 404 -29.68 19.75 9.44
C ILE A 404 -30.52 20.96 9.05
N VAL A 405 -31.61 20.71 8.30
CA VAL A 405 -32.52 21.76 7.82
C VAL A 405 -33.23 22.45 8.99
N LEU A 406 -33.72 21.68 9.96
CA LEU A 406 -34.42 22.22 11.12
C LEU A 406 -33.47 23.00 12.03
N ALA A 407 -32.23 22.53 12.22
CA ALA A 407 -31.23 23.27 12.96
C ALA A 407 -30.95 24.64 12.34
N GLU A 408 -30.82 24.71 11.02
CA GLU A 408 -30.61 25.98 10.32
C GLU A 408 -31.84 26.90 10.46
N ALA A 409 -33.04 26.37 10.28
CA ALA A 409 -34.26 27.16 10.42
C ALA A 409 -34.45 27.69 11.86
N LEU A 410 -33.98 26.97 12.89
CA LEU A 410 -33.98 27.44 14.27
C LEU A 410 -32.94 28.56 14.49
N ASP A 411 -31.74 28.42 13.92
CA ASP A 411 -30.67 29.42 14.00
C ASP A 411 -31.08 30.74 13.31
N GLU A 412 -31.76 30.67 12.16
CA GLU A 412 -32.26 31.85 11.45
C GLU A 412 -33.56 32.42 12.05
N GLY A 413 -34.12 31.77 13.08
CA GLY A 413 -35.35 32.21 13.74
C GLY A 413 -36.62 32.04 12.90
N ILE A 414 -36.56 31.23 11.84
CA ILE A 414 -37.66 30.89 10.94
C ILE A 414 -38.57 29.82 11.58
N ALA A 415 -37.97 28.87 12.30
CA ALA A 415 -38.68 27.78 12.95
C ALA A 415 -38.81 27.97 14.47
N ASN A 416 -39.87 27.40 15.04
CA ASN A 416 -40.02 27.21 16.47
C ASN A 416 -40.61 25.82 16.73
N LEU A 417 -39.88 24.96 17.45
CA LEU A 417 -40.29 23.59 17.73
C LEU A 417 -41.65 23.47 18.42
N ALA A 418 -42.01 24.46 19.25
CA ALA A 418 -43.29 24.46 19.97
C ALA A 418 -44.45 25.05 19.14
N ALA A 419 -44.19 25.59 17.95
CA ALA A 419 -45.23 26.12 17.09
C ALA A 419 -46.06 24.98 16.45
N PRO A 420 -47.34 25.20 16.14
CA PRO A 420 -48.15 24.25 15.39
C PRO A 420 -47.54 23.95 14.01
N ALA A 421 -47.48 22.67 13.64
CA ALA A 421 -47.03 22.23 12.32
C ALA A 421 -48.22 22.20 11.34
N THR A 422 -48.33 23.25 10.52
CA THR A 422 -49.34 23.34 9.47
C THR A 422 -49.17 22.20 8.48
N ASN A 423 -50.25 21.48 8.14
CA ASN A 423 -50.24 20.37 7.18
C ASN A 423 -49.21 19.27 7.48
N ALA A 424 -48.88 19.02 8.75
CA ALA A 424 -47.84 18.06 9.15
C ALA A 424 -47.97 16.68 8.49
N THR A 425 -49.20 16.18 8.31
CA THR A 425 -49.46 14.85 7.74
C THR A 425 -49.63 14.86 6.22
N ALA A 426 -49.40 15.98 5.54
CA ALA A 426 -49.52 16.05 4.10
C ALA A 426 -48.47 15.15 3.43
N THR A 427 -48.89 14.38 2.44
CA THR A 427 -48.01 13.50 1.67
C THR A 427 -47.37 14.26 0.51
N LEU A 428 -46.09 14.04 0.27
CA LEU A 428 -45.35 14.60 -0.88
C LEU A 428 -45.08 13.51 -1.91
N SER A 429 -45.24 13.81 -3.19
CA SER A 429 -44.92 12.87 -4.27
C SER A 429 -43.47 13.06 -4.73
N VAL A 430 -42.65 12.02 -4.65
CA VAL A 430 -41.26 11.98 -5.13
C VAL A 430 -41.12 10.73 -6.00
N ASP A 431 -40.78 10.90 -7.27
CA ASP A 431 -40.65 9.81 -8.26
C ASP A 431 -41.85 8.83 -8.26
N GLY A 432 -43.06 9.39 -8.20
CA GLY A 432 -44.32 8.62 -8.15
C GLY A 432 -44.62 7.95 -6.81
N THR A 433 -43.72 8.05 -5.82
CA THR A 433 -43.91 7.53 -4.46
C THR A 433 -44.47 8.61 -3.55
N LEU A 434 -45.54 8.29 -2.82
CA LEU A 434 -46.14 9.19 -1.82
C LEU A 434 -45.42 9.03 -0.47
N LEU A 435 -44.66 10.05 -0.09
CA LEU A 435 -43.97 10.15 1.19
C LEU A 435 -44.84 10.81 2.25
N GLY A 436 -45.14 10.07 3.32
CA GLY A 436 -45.79 10.57 4.53
C GLY A 436 -44.85 10.54 5.74
N CYS A 437 -45.40 10.77 6.93
CA CYS A 437 -44.67 10.61 8.19
C CYS A 437 -44.25 9.13 8.38
N SER A 438 -43.04 8.91 8.92
CA SER A 438 -42.53 7.56 9.15
C SER A 438 -43.15 6.91 10.40
N ALA A 439 -43.57 7.72 11.36
CA ALA A 439 -44.23 7.25 12.57
C ALA A 439 -45.54 8.00 12.84
N THR A 440 -46.31 7.52 13.80
CA THR A 440 -47.56 8.17 14.23
C THR A 440 -47.29 9.51 14.89
N LEU A 441 -47.94 10.54 14.37
CA LEU A 441 -47.89 11.90 14.89
C LEU A 441 -48.72 12.03 16.19
N SER A 442 -48.22 12.78 17.16
CA SER A 442 -48.94 13.05 18.41
C SER A 442 -50.12 14.02 18.20
N GLU A 443 -51.09 14.01 19.12
CA GLU A 443 -52.31 14.84 19.05
C GLU A 443 -52.03 16.35 19.12
N ALA A 444 -50.87 16.77 19.62
CA ALA A 444 -50.52 18.19 19.77
C ALA A 444 -50.12 18.85 18.45
N HIS A 445 -49.71 18.06 17.45
CA HIS A 445 -49.33 18.49 16.10
C HIS A 445 -48.35 19.68 16.07
N THR A 446 -47.34 19.71 16.95
CA THR A 446 -46.27 20.72 16.92
C THR A 446 -45.19 20.38 15.89
N LEU A 447 -44.30 21.35 15.58
CA LEU A 447 -43.14 21.10 14.73
C LEU A 447 -42.19 20.06 15.35
N ALA A 448 -42.05 20.04 16.68
CA ALA A 448 -41.32 18.99 17.38
C ALA A 448 -41.95 17.61 17.15
N ASP A 449 -43.28 17.50 17.22
CA ASP A 449 -43.99 16.24 16.96
C ASP A 449 -43.82 15.78 15.51
N ALA A 450 -43.91 16.72 14.56
CA ALA A 450 -43.72 16.43 13.14
C ALA A 450 -42.30 15.96 12.84
N TYR A 451 -41.30 16.58 13.46
CA TYR A 451 -39.91 16.15 13.38
C TYR A 451 -39.71 14.77 14.02
N ALA A 452 -40.26 14.54 15.21
CA ALA A 452 -40.23 13.24 15.88
C ALA A 452 -40.82 12.12 15.00
N ALA A 453 -41.90 12.41 14.27
CA ALA A 453 -42.56 11.48 13.36
C ALA A 453 -41.92 11.41 11.95
N ALA A 454 -40.84 12.15 11.71
CA ALA A 454 -40.15 12.29 10.44
C ALA A 454 -41.07 12.72 9.29
N CYS A 455 -42.03 13.62 9.55
CA CYS A 455 -42.97 14.13 8.56
C CYS A 455 -42.27 15.03 7.52
N PRO A 456 -42.38 14.76 6.20
CA PRO A 456 -41.63 15.50 5.20
C PRO A 456 -42.21 16.89 4.86
N ALA A 457 -43.53 17.08 4.98
CA ALA A 457 -44.19 18.31 4.54
C ALA A 457 -43.71 19.60 5.26
N PRO A 458 -43.61 19.64 6.60
CA PRO A 458 -43.09 20.82 7.29
C PRO A 458 -41.64 21.16 6.92
N LEU A 459 -40.79 20.14 6.68
CA LEU A 459 -39.40 20.38 6.27
C LEU A 459 -39.29 20.89 4.83
N ALA A 460 -40.15 20.42 3.93
CA ALA A 460 -40.24 20.99 2.59
C ALA A 460 -40.60 22.48 2.64
N ASP A 461 -41.58 22.86 3.45
CA ASP A 461 -41.99 24.26 3.63
C ASP A 461 -40.88 25.12 4.25
N LEU A 462 -40.08 24.56 5.17
CA LEU A 462 -38.90 25.24 5.71
C LEU A 462 -37.78 25.40 4.67
N GLY A 463 -37.55 24.38 3.85
CA GLY A 463 -36.58 24.45 2.75
C GLY A 463 -36.87 25.57 1.76
N GLU A 464 -38.14 25.72 1.39
CA GLU A 464 -38.59 26.80 0.51
C GLU A 464 -38.38 28.19 1.16
N GLN A 465 -38.60 28.31 2.47
CA GLN A 465 -38.40 29.56 3.22
C GLN A 465 -36.92 29.91 3.39
N LEU A 466 -36.06 28.93 3.67
CA LEU A 466 -34.61 29.09 3.76
C LEU A 466 -34.00 29.48 2.41
N GLY A 467 -34.55 28.94 1.32
CA GLY A 467 -34.02 29.13 -0.03
C GLY A 467 -32.65 28.47 -0.20
N ALA A 468 -32.03 28.71 -1.37
CA ALA A 468 -30.77 28.06 -1.73
C ALA A 468 -29.62 28.43 -0.77
N ALA A 469 -29.55 29.71 -0.37
CA ALA A 469 -28.50 30.20 0.52
C ALA A 469 -28.60 29.61 1.94
N GLY A 470 -29.82 29.47 2.48
CA GLY A 470 -30.01 28.84 3.79
C GLY A 470 -29.68 27.35 3.77
N LEU A 471 -30.06 26.63 2.70
CA LEU A 471 -29.71 25.22 2.54
C LEU A 471 -28.20 25.01 2.34
N GLU A 472 -27.54 25.86 1.55
CA GLU A 472 -26.08 25.85 1.38
C GLU A 472 -25.37 26.03 2.72
N LYS A 473 -25.77 27.07 3.47
CA LYS A 473 -25.25 27.35 4.80
C LYS A 473 -25.46 26.17 5.75
N ALA A 474 -26.62 25.51 5.71
CA ALA A 474 -26.87 24.31 6.49
C ALA A 474 -25.91 23.17 6.10
N ILE A 475 -25.83 22.82 4.83
CA ILE A 475 -25.05 21.67 4.34
C ILE A 475 -23.55 21.89 4.58
N GLU A 476 -23.03 23.10 4.34
CA GLU A 476 -21.64 23.48 4.62
C GLU A 476 -21.33 23.46 6.13
N ARG A 477 -22.21 24.03 6.95
CA ARG A 477 -22.07 24.05 8.41
C ARG A 477 -21.94 22.64 8.97
N TRP A 478 -22.65 21.66 8.41
CA TRP A 478 -22.57 20.25 8.81
C TRP A 478 -21.48 19.45 8.06
N ALA A 479 -20.65 20.08 7.23
CA ALA A 479 -19.57 19.45 6.46
C ALA A 479 -20.05 18.26 5.60
N LEU A 480 -21.16 18.47 4.90
CA LEU A 480 -21.76 17.48 4.00
C LEU A 480 -21.43 17.73 2.51
N THR A 481 -20.56 18.69 2.23
CA THR A 481 -20.14 19.09 0.87
C THR A 481 -18.85 18.36 0.43
N ILE A 482 -18.18 18.86 -0.62
CA ILE A 482 -17.08 18.24 -1.37
C ILE A 482 -15.88 17.75 -0.55
N THR A 483 -15.71 18.20 0.70
CA THR A 483 -14.62 17.74 1.57
C THR A 483 -15.09 16.55 2.41
N PRO A 484 -14.57 15.33 2.17
CA PRO A 484 -14.98 14.17 2.93
C PRO A 484 -14.45 14.23 4.38
N PRO A 485 -15.12 13.54 5.33
CA PRO A 485 -14.67 13.50 6.72
C PRO A 485 -13.22 12.99 6.81
N PRO A 486 -12.32 13.67 7.54
CA PRO A 486 -10.95 13.23 7.64
C PRO A 486 -10.86 11.96 8.49
N LEU A 487 -10.52 10.83 7.85
CA LEU A 487 -10.35 9.52 8.48
C LEU A 487 -9.06 8.86 7.96
N GLU A 488 -8.48 7.92 8.72
CA GLU A 488 -7.26 7.23 8.31
C GLU A 488 -7.43 6.37 7.06
N ILE A 489 -8.66 5.89 6.81
CA ILE A 489 -9.02 5.17 5.58
C ILE A 489 -9.75 6.10 4.60
N PRO A 490 -9.73 5.82 3.28
CA PRO A 490 -10.42 6.64 2.30
C PRO A 490 -11.92 6.80 2.58
N THR A 491 -12.43 7.99 2.29
CA THR A 491 -13.81 8.43 2.51
C THR A 491 -14.29 9.21 1.29
N ALA A 492 -15.56 9.04 0.92
CA ALA A 492 -16.19 9.79 -0.15
C ALA A 492 -17.04 10.95 0.38
N ALA A 493 -17.22 11.95 -0.47
CA ALA A 493 -18.14 13.06 -0.29
C ALA A 493 -18.87 13.34 -1.61
N ALA A 494 -20.06 13.91 -1.50
CA ALA A 494 -20.83 14.34 -2.67
C ALA A 494 -20.25 15.61 -3.28
N ASP A 495 -20.23 15.66 -4.61
CA ASP A 495 -20.03 16.88 -5.39
C ASP A 495 -21.38 17.61 -5.51
N TRP A 496 -21.77 18.29 -4.44
CA TRP A 496 -23.05 18.99 -4.32
C TRP A 496 -22.89 20.49 -4.54
N THR A 497 -23.82 21.11 -5.27
CA THR A 497 -23.84 22.56 -5.53
C THR A 497 -25.26 23.13 -5.46
N THR A 498 -25.35 24.44 -5.27
CA THR A 498 -26.63 25.18 -5.25
C THR A 498 -27.19 25.50 -6.64
N GLU A 499 -26.47 25.22 -7.73
CA GLU A 499 -26.85 25.63 -9.08
C GLU A 499 -28.20 25.06 -9.52
N THR A 500 -28.60 23.92 -8.96
CA THR A 500 -29.85 23.23 -9.29
C THR A 500 -31.03 23.66 -8.42
N LEU A 501 -30.78 24.43 -7.35
CA LEU A 501 -31.78 24.92 -6.40
C LEU A 501 -32.46 26.22 -6.87
N THR A 502 -33.00 26.21 -8.09
CA THR A 502 -33.58 27.41 -8.74
C THR A 502 -35.10 27.52 -8.61
N THR A 503 -35.77 26.46 -8.18
CA THR A 503 -37.24 26.39 -8.09
C THR A 503 -37.69 25.97 -6.70
N ALA A 504 -38.92 26.33 -6.32
CA ALA A 504 -39.52 25.86 -5.06
C ALA A 504 -39.55 24.33 -4.98
N ILE A 505 -39.79 23.63 -6.10
CA ILE A 505 -39.79 22.16 -6.14
C ILE A 505 -38.40 21.60 -5.79
N ALA A 506 -37.34 22.17 -6.37
CA ALA A 506 -35.97 21.75 -6.08
C ALA A 506 -35.58 22.01 -4.62
N LEU A 507 -35.90 23.20 -4.09
CA LEU A 507 -35.65 23.56 -2.68
C LEU A 507 -36.37 22.62 -1.71
N ARG A 508 -37.65 22.34 -1.98
CA ARG A 508 -38.47 21.42 -1.18
C ARG A 508 -37.92 20.00 -1.22
N ALA A 509 -37.51 19.52 -2.40
CA ALA A 509 -36.94 18.18 -2.56
C ALA A 509 -35.61 18.03 -1.82
N GLU A 510 -34.72 19.03 -1.92
CA GLU A 510 -33.44 19.06 -1.20
C GLU A 510 -33.65 19.03 0.32
N ALA A 511 -34.59 19.84 0.82
CA ALA A 511 -34.88 19.95 2.25
C ALA A 511 -35.49 18.69 2.89
N ILE A 512 -36.07 17.80 2.08
CA ILE A 512 -36.53 16.47 2.53
C ILE A 512 -35.54 15.35 2.18
N GLY A 513 -34.35 15.71 1.68
CA GLY A 513 -33.27 14.78 1.40
C GLY A 513 -33.51 13.93 0.15
N GLN A 514 -34.32 14.43 -0.78
CA GLN A 514 -34.65 13.83 -2.08
C GLN A 514 -34.13 14.68 -3.25
N GLY A 515 -33.27 15.65 -2.95
CA GLY A 515 -32.57 16.47 -3.93
C GLY A 515 -31.29 15.80 -4.42
N GLN A 516 -30.29 16.62 -4.74
CA GLN A 516 -29.01 16.14 -5.26
C GLN A 516 -28.00 15.79 -4.16
N LEU A 517 -28.23 16.21 -2.92
CA LEU A 517 -27.32 15.87 -1.83
C LEU A 517 -27.33 14.35 -1.61
N THR A 518 -26.12 13.80 -1.59
CA THR A 518 -25.88 12.45 -1.13
C THR A 518 -24.89 12.50 0.03
N VAL A 519 -25.02 11.58 0.97
CA VAL A 519 -24.22 11.54 2.20
C VAL A 519 -23.76 10.12 2.47
N SER A 520 -22.63 10.01 3.15
CA SER A 520 -22.15 8.74 3.67
C SER A 520 -22.73 8.41 5.05
N PRO A 521 -22.83 7.12 5.41
CA PRO A 521 -23.18 6.70 6.76
C PRO A 521 -22.27 7.28 7.84
N LEU A 522 -20.97 7.44 7.53
CA LEU A 522 -20.02 8.13 8.42
C LEU A 522 -20.43 9.58 8.68
N GLN A 523 -20.76 10.35 7.64
CA GLN A 523 -21.26 11.73 7.80
C GLN A 523 -22.52 11.77 8.66
N MET A 524 -23.44 10.83 8.45
CA MET A 524 -24.67 10.78 9.25
C MET A 524 -24.45 10.35 10.70
N ALA A 525 -23.47 9.49 10.97
CA ALA A 525 -23.08 9.17 12.34
C ALA A 525 -22.46 10.39 13.04
N LEU A 526 -21.70 11.21 12.31
CA LEU A 526 -21.17 12.49 12.82
C LEU A 526 -22.29 13.50 13.11
N VAL A 527 -23.35 13.53 12.29
CA VAL A 527 -24.55 14.37 12.57
C VAL A 527 -25.20 13.94 13.89
N ALA A 528 -25.44 12.64 14.09
CA ALA A 528 -25.96 12.11 15.36
C ALA A 528 -25.01 12.38 16.54
N GLY A 529 -23.70 12.19 16.32
CA GLY A 529 -22.64 12.48 17.28
C GLY A 529 -22.59 13.95 17.69
N THR A 530 -22.83 14.87 16.76
CA THR A 530 -22.90 16.31 17.04
C THR A 530 -24.03 16.66 17.99
N LEU A 531 -25.21 16.05 17.82
CA LEU A 531 -26.32 16.23 18.77
C LEU A 531 -26.00 15.66 20.14
N ALA A 532 -25.40 14.46 20.18
CA ALA A 532 -24.95 13.82 21.41
C ALA A 532 -23.88 14.64 22.14
N ASN A 533 -22.99 15.29 21.39
CA ASN A 533 -21.88 16.11 21.90
C ASN A 533 -22.22 17.61 21.93
N ARG A 534 -23.46 17.95 22.30
CA ARG A 534 -23.88 19.33 22.61
C ARG A 534 -23.60 20.35 21.49
N GLY A 535 -23.74 19.91 20.23
CA GLY A 535 -23.58 20.75 19.06
C GLY A 535 -22.14 20.84 18.52
N GLU A 536 -21.19 20.13 19.12
CA GLU A 536 -19.82 20.01 18.63
C GLU A 536 -19.63 18.69 17.87
N MET A 537 -19.27 18.77 16.59
CA MET A 537 -19.00 17.61 15.76
C MET A 537 -17.63 17.03 16.13
N PRO A 538 -17.54 15.75 16.54
CA PRO A 538 -16.27 15.13 16.85
C PRO A 538 -15.44 14.87 15.59
N ALA A 539 -14.12 14.81 15.73
CA ALA A 539 -13.24 14.33 14.67
C ALA A 539 -13.23 12.80 14.66
N PRO A 540 -13.71 12.14 13.59
CA PRO A 540 -13.74 10.68 13.56
C PRO A 540 -12.32 10.10 13.53
N ARG A 541 -12.14 8.94 14.17
CA ARG A 541 -10.87 8.23 14.16
C ARG A 541 -11.02 6.72 14.30
N LEU A 542 -10.17 5.99 13.57
CA LEU A 542 -10.03 4.54 13.65
C LEU A 542 -8.78 4.09 14.41
N VAL A 543 -7.70 4.89 14.41
CA VAL A 543 -6.43 4.49 15.04
C VAL A 543 -6.30 5.15 16.40
N LEU A 544 -6.18 4.34 17.46
CA LEU A 544 -6.03 4.82 18.84
C LEU A 544 -4.56 5.15 19.15
N ARG A 545 -3.67 4.18 18.92
CA ARG A 545 -2.24 4.27 19.22
C ARG A 545 -1.41 3.33 18.36
N LEU A 546 -0.15 3.69 18.18
CA LEU A 546 0.85 3.00 17.37
C LEU A 546 2.01 2.58 18.26
N GLU A 547 2.54 1.38 18.05
CA GLU A 547 3.76 0.92 18.71
C GLU A 547 5.01 1.44 17.96
N ASP A 548 6.05 1.83 18.70
CA ASP A 548 7.36 2.19 18.14
C ASP A 548 8.35 1.01 18.14
N ALA A 549 9.55 1.25 17.60
CA ALA A 549 10.60 0.23 17.53
C ALA A 549 11.13 -0.23 18.90
N GLU A 550 10.86 0.54 19.95
CA GLU A 550 11.21 0.22 21.34
C GLU A 550 10.07 -0.51 22.09
N GLY A 551 8.92 -0.74 21.44
CA GLY A 551 7.73 -1.36 22.02
C GLY A 551 6.89 -0.41 22.87
N ASN A 552 7.11 0.90 22.77
CA ASN A 552 6.30 1.91 23.46
C ASN A 552 5.12 2.31 22.60
N TRP A 553 3.99 2.55 23.27
CA TRP A 553 2.77 2.98 22.62
C TRP A 553 2.62 4.50 22.60
N HIS A 554 2.37 5.05 21.42
CA HIS A 554 2.12 6.48 21.20
C HIS A 554 0.72 6.71 20.66
N LYS A 555 0.03 7.72 21.19
CA LYS A 555 -1.30 8.10 20.67
C LYS A 555 -1.17 8.53 19.21
N SER A 556 -1.98 7.96 18.33
CA SER A 556 -2.00 8.37 16.93
C SER A 556 -2.54 9.80 16.81
N PRO A 557 -1.97 10.67 15.96
CA PRO A 557 -2.57 11.95 15.62
C PRO A 557 -3.99 11.75 15.07
N SER A 558 -4.92 12.63 15.44
CA SER A 558 -6.25 12.64 14.81
C SER A 558 -6.14 13.19 13.39
N ALA A 559 -6.88 12.62 12.43
CA ALA A 559 -6.92 13.10 11.05
C ALA A 559 -7.59 14.49 10.93
N GLY A 560 -8.39 14.90 11.92
CA GLY A 560 -9.02 16.21 12.00
C GLY A 560 -9.22 16.70 13.44
N GLU A 561 -9.83 17.87 13.59
CA GLU A 561 -10.14 18.49 14.87
C GLU A 561 -11.66 18.59 15.10
N PRO A 562 -12.15 18.44 16.36
CA PRO A 562 -13.54 18.70 16.69
C PRO A 562 -13.92 20.15 16.35
N ARG A 563 -15.18 20.36 15.94
CA ARG A 563 -15.65 21.69 15.52
C ARG A 563 -17.06 22.00 16.02
N PRO A 564 -17.35 23.23 16.47
CA PRO A 564 -18.70 23.63 16.81
C PRO A 564 -19.55 23.75 15.53
N VAL A 565 -20.78 23.23 15.58
CA VAL A 565 -21.73 23.24 14.46
C VAL A 565 -22.98 24.01 14.83
N ILE A 566 -23.59 23.71 15.98
CA ILE A 566 -24.80 24.38 16.49
C ILE A 566 -24.66 24.70 17.97
N ALA A 567 -25.51 25.59 18.49
CA ALA A 567 -25.51 25.93 19.90
C ALA A 567 -25.92 24.72 20.77
N PRO A 568 -25.34 24.53 21.97
CA PRO A 568 -25.71 23.45 22.88
C PRO A 568 -27.19 23.39 23.23
N GLY A 569 -27.85 24.54 23.32
CA GLY A 569 -29.29 24.64 23.55
C GLY A 569 -30.13 24.07 22.41
N ASP A 570 -29.68 24.26 21.16
CA ASP A 570 -30.38 23.78 19.97
C ASP A 570 -30.16 22.28 19.79
N ALA A 571 -28.92 21.82 19.98
CA ALA A 571 -28.60 20.39 20.00
C ALA A 571 -29.48 19.63 20.99
N ARG A 572 -29.62 20.15 22.23
CA ARG A 572 -30.48 19.55 23.26
C ARG A 572 -31.95 19.55 22.83
N ARG A 573 -32.47 20.67 22.34
CA ARG A 573 -33.89 20.78 21.92
C ARG A 573 -34.24 19.85 20.75
N LEU A 574 -33.35 19.74 19.76
CA LEU A 574 -33.52 18.82 18.63
C LEU A 574 -33.49 17.37 19.11
N LEU A 575 -32.54 17.02 19.98
CA LEU A 575 -32.42 15.66 20.49
C LEU A 575 -33.60 15.26 21.41
N GLU A 576 -34.11 16.19 22.22
CA GLU A 576 -35.31 15.96 23.06
C GLU A 576 -36.57 15.68 22.23
N ALA A 577 -36.60 16.12 20.97
CA ALA A 577 -37.69 15.84 20.04
C ALA A 577 -37.57 14.46 19.36
N TRP A 578 -36.43 13.77 19.46
CA TRP A 578 -36.29 12.41 18.90
C TRP A 578 -37.16 11.40 19.64
N GLN A 579 -37.58 10.35 18.93
CA GLN A 579 -38.37 9.29 19.54
C GLN A 579 -37.55 8.51 20.56
N ARG A 580 -38.19 8.12 21.67
CA ARG A 580 -37.57 7.32 22.72
C ARG A 580 -37.88 5.84 22.51
N TYR A 581 -36.85 5.00 22.60
CA TYR A 581 -36.95 3.55 22.43
C TYR A 581 -36.47 2.82 23.69
N GLY A 582 -37.41 2.60 24.61
CA GLY A 582 -37.09 2.23 26.00
C GLY A 582 -36.41 3.38 26.74
N ASP A 583 -35.74 3.08 27.85
CA ASP A 583 -35.23 4.14 28.75
C ASP A 583 -33.92 4.79 28.26
N ASN A 584 -33.19 4.13 27.36
CA ASN A 584 -31.78 4.47 27.09
C ASN A 584 -31.48 4.93 25.66
N VAL A 585 -32.43 4.88 24.72
CA VAL A 585 -32.16 5.24 23.32
C VAL A 585 -33.09 6.35 22.86
N ALA A 586 -32.52 7.38 22.23
CA ALA A 586 -33.25 8.37 21.44
C ALA A 586 -32.85 8.20 19.97
N ALA A 587 -33.81 8.22 19.06
CA ALA A 587 -33.53 8.05 17.64
C ALA A 587 -34.49 8.77 16.72
N HIS A 588 -33.98 9.06 15.53
CA HIS A 588 -34.70 9.61 14.39
C HIS A 588 -34.49 8.69 13.20
N TRP A 589 -35.57 8.31 12.52
CA TRP A 589 -35.51 7.38 11.41
C TRP A 589 -36.50 7.78 10.33
N GLY A 590 -36.25 7.31 9.11
CA GLY A 590 -37.22 7.43 8.03
C GLY A 590 -36.68 6.92 6.72
N VAL A 591 -37.44 7.17 5.67
CA VAL A 591 -37.19 6.60 4.34
C VAL A 591 -36.48 7.60 3.41
N ALA A 592 -35.74 7.07 2.45
CA ALA A 592 -35.27 7.79 1.28
C ALA A 592 -35.70 7.05 0.02
N VAL A 593 -36.37 7.71 -0.93
CA VAL A 593 -36.74 7.08 -2.21
C VAL A 593 -35.45 6.76 -2.98
N ALA A 594 -35.42 5.61 -3.64
CA ALA A 594 -34.23 5.10 -4.32
C ALA A 594 -34.46 5.00 -5.84
N GLY A 595 -35.22 5.96 -6.38
CA GLY A 595 -35.68 6.02 -7.77
C GLY A 595 -37.06 5.40 -8.02
N GLU A 596 -37.60 5.67 -9.21
CA GLU A 596 -38.94 5.27 -9.61
C GLU A 596 -39.11 3.74 -9.61
N GLY A 597 -40.12 3.26 -8.88
CA GLY A 597 -40.47 1.84 -8.81
C GLY A 597 -39.53 0.97 -7.95
N GLN A 598 -38.53 1.56 -7.28
CA GLN A 598 -37.66 0.86 -6.35
C GLN A 598 -38.15 0.99 -4.91
N PRO A 599 -37.98 -0.03 -4.06
CA PRO A 599 -38.20 0.11 -2.61
C PRO A 599 -37.34 1.24 -2.05
N PRO A 600 -37.76 2.00 -1.03
CA PRO A 600 -36.92 3.04 -0.46
C PRO A 600 -35.75 2.45 0.34
N HIS A 601 -34.69 3.23 0.50
CA HIS A 601 -33.70 3.01 1.56
C HIS A 601 -34.26 3.47 2.91
N VAL A 602 -33.68 2.97 4.00
CA VAL A 602 -34.08 3.35 5.36
C VAL A 602 -32.88 3.81 6.15
N TRP A 603 -32.99 5.02 6.69
CA TRP A 603 -32.03 5.61 7.59
C TRP A 603 -32.51 5.53 9.03
N PHE A 604 -31.59 5.21 9.92
CA PHE A 604 -31.76 5.32 11.37
C PHE A 604 -30.55 6.04 11.95
N LEU A 605 -30.81 7.12 12.70
CA LEU A 605 -29.84 7.83 13.51
C LEU A 605 -30.25 7.68 14.97
N GLY A 606 -29.32 7.27 15.82
CA GLY A 606 -29.65 7.08 17.23
C GLY A 606 -28.50 7.47 18.14
N VAL A 607 -28.85 7.75 19.40
CA VAL A 607 -27.89 8.01 20.45
C VAL A 607 -28.28 7.29 21.74
N ALA A 608 -27.26 6.98 22.55
CA ALA A 608 -27.43 6.40 23.87
C ALA A 608 -26.31 6.82 24.84
N PRO A 609 -26.56 6.92 26.15
CA PRO A 609 -27.88 6.99 26.79
C PRO A 609 -28.73 8.17 26.32
N ALA A 610 -30.04 8.04 26.37
CA ALA A 610 -30.98 9.03 25.85
C ALA A 610 -30.86 10.41 26.55
N ASP A 611 -30.61 10.42 27.86
CA ASP A 611 -30.58 11.66 28.67
C ASP A 611 -29.18 12.22 28.89
N ALA A 612 -28.15 11.38 28.72
CA ALA A 612 -26.74 11.77 28.77
C ALA A 612 -25.98 11.08 27.64
N PRO A 613 -26.20 11.49 26.38
CA PRO A 613 -25.67 10.79 25.21
C PRO A 613 -24.16 10.69 25.23
N ARG A 614 -23.66 9.51 24.87
CA ARG A 614 -22.23 9.25 24.68
C ARG A 614 -21.95 8.55 23.37
N TYR A 615 -22.80 7.62 22.96
CA TYR A 615 -22.66 6.86 21.74
C TYR A 615 -23.67 7.36 20.71
N ALA A 616 -23.24 7.39 19.45
CA ALA A 616 -24.07 7.73 18.30
C ALA A 616 -23.91 6.68 17.21
N VAL A 617 -25.02 6.33 16.56
CA VAL A 617 -25.05 5.35 15.47
C VAL A 617 -25.78 5.94 14.26
N ALA A 618 -25.29 5.62 13.08
CA ALA A 618 -26.05 5.71 11.84
C ALA A 618 -26.14 4.32 11.19
N VAL A 619 -27.34 3.97 10.74
CA VAL A 619 -27.63 2.74 10.00
C VAL A 619 -28.32 3.13 8.71
N ILE A 620 -27.84 2.60 7.59
CA ILE A 620 -28.51 2.64 6.29
C ILE A 620 -28.77 1.21 5.84
N LEU A 621 -30.03 0.91 5.49
CA LEU A 621 -30.40 -0.34 4.83
C LEU A 621 -30.89 -0.03 3.42
N GLU A 622 -30.30 -0.69 2.43
CA GLU A 622 -30.68 -0.57 1.04
C GLU A 622 -31.89 -1.45 0.74
N HIS A 623 -33.05 -0.85 0.45
CA HIS A 623 -34.26 -1.57 0.03
C HIS A 623 -34.71 -2.68 1.01
N PRO A 624 -34.79 -2.41 2.34
CA PRO A 624 -35.12 -3.46 3.29
C PRO A 624 -36.56 -3.94 3.12
N ALA A 625 -36.80 -5.23 3.35
CA ALA A 625 -38.14 -5.80 3.31
C ALA A 625 -39.07 -5.23 4.41
N ASN A 626 -38.49 -4.80 5.53
CA ASN A 626 -39.20 -4.13 6.63
C ASN A 626 -38.42 -2.88 7.06
N SER A 627 -39.08 -1.72 7.03
CA SER A 627 -38.47 -0.45 7.44
C SER A 627 -38.14 -0.38 8.93
N GLU A 628 -38.84 -1.13 9.78
CA GLU A 628 -38.54 -1.17 11.22
C GLU A 628 -37.25 -1.93 11.55
N SER A 629 -36.69 -2.70 10.62
CA SER A 629 -35.45 -3.45 10.84
C SER A 629 -34.27 -2.55 11.21
N ALA A 630 -34.16 -1.37 10.61
CA ALA A 630 -33.09 -0.41 10.92
C ALA A 630 -33.17 0.06 12.39
N ILE A 631 -34.38 0.23 12.92
CA ILE A 631 -34.63 0.60 14.32
C ILE A 631 -34.16 -0.51 15.25
N GLY A 632 -34.55 -1.76 14.95
CA GLY A 632 -34.12 -2.93 15.73
C GLY A 632 -32.61 -3.06 15.80
N ILE A 633 -31.92 -2.92 14.65
CA ILE A 633 -30.47 -2.99 14.54
C ILE A 633 -29.79 -1.86 15.34
N GLY A 634 -30.17 -0.60 15.06
CA GLY A 634 -29.53 0.55 15.69
C GLY A 634 -29.76 0.61 17.21
N THR A 635 -30.97 0.30 17.68
CA THR A 635 -31.26 0.25 19.13
C THR A 635 -30.53 -0.88 19.85
N ALA A 636 -30.36 -2.05 19.21
CA ALA A 636 -29.61 -3.17 19.78
C ALA A 636 -28.13 -2.82 19.94
N LEU A 637 -27.50 -2.25 18.91
CA LEU A 637 -26.09 -1.85 18.95
C LEU A 637 -25.81 -0.75 19.97
N LEU A 638 -26.67 0.27 20.04
CA LEU A 638 -26.54 1.30 21.06
C LEU A 638 -26.64 0.74 22.48
N ARG A 639 -27.54 -0.22 22.72
CA ARG A 639 -27.63 -0.90 24.03
C ARG A 639 -26.40 -1.75 24.31
N ALA A 640 -25.86 -2.43 23.30
CA ALA A 640 -24.62 -3.21 23.43
C ALA A 640 -23.44 -2.29 23.81
N ALA A 641 -23.35 -1.10 23.22
CA ALA A 641 -22.31 -0.13 23.53
C ALA A 641 -22.38 0.45 24.96
N LEU A 642 -23.52 0.34 25.65
CA LEU A 642 -23.66 0.73 27.06
C LEU A 642 -23.13 -0.32 28.04
N VAL A 643 -22.93 -1.56 27.56
CA VAL A 643 -22.37 -2.62 28.38
C VAL A 643 -20.85 -2.47 28.36
N PRO A 644 -20.20 -2.36 29.53
CA PRO A 644 -18.76 -2.12 29.63
C PRO A 644 -17.92 -3.33 29.25
#